data_AF-A0A2V9JI92-F1
#
_entry.id   AF-A0A2V9JI92-F1
#
_cell.length_a   1.000
_cell.length_b   1.000
_cell.length_c   1.000
_cell.angle_alpha   90.00
_cell.angle_beta   90.00
_cell.angle_gamma   90.00
#
_symmetry.space_group_name_H-M   'P 1'
#
loop_
_entity.id
_entity.type
_entity.pdbx_description
1 polymer ?
#
loop_
_entity_poly.entity_id
_entity_poly.type
_entity_poly.pdbx_seq_one_letter_code
_entity_poly.pdbx_strand_id
1 'polypeptide(L)'
;FLFHRRHVYNPTERTWMGWERKRGKLLDFNNLLRQNSDSFPVKIGDLSVLPRVRYVVTLDSDTQLPRGTAHRLIGTLAHPLNRAVVDPVTNTVVEGYGILQPRVGISVHSAGRSRLANIYSGQTAFDIYTRASSDVYQDLFGEGSFTGKGIYEVDVYQRVLAKRFPSNAILSHDLIEGAYARAGLVSDVEVIDDYPSHFTAYSRRKHRWVRGDWQIMLWLLPRVRDYFGRMTPNPLSVISRWKILDNLRRSLIEMSTFALLLAGWFFLPGGPERWTVATLVLLLIPAYAQLLLALARLGRVENLAGYLKETGAAFVTGQVNAFFMLAFLSHQTLMTLDAIVRTVVRLAVTRRRLLEWETAAQAETGAVRRTPVDLYLGWTPWLSAVIAAALAEYRPGALPVASPVLVLWACAKPLSQWLNRPLLAGKTAITEEDEAVLRRAALGTWRFFRQFSNADANWLVPDNVQEEPPVVAPRISPTNLGLLLDARLAACELGYLTPSEFVGETEKSLAAAKRLPRYNGHFLNWYDTRTLQPLEPLFVSTVDSGNLACCLWTLKQGCLELNRQPLFRAVLWRGIRDHVSLLDEIARAAAVPEDAVRAIEGLRQRMDSLGEESAAWIRDLPALEQMALEVEGTLANRGAEIEELEWWAAETSARLRAVRNTVESFTPWLLPVHRKVFRQLEAEPEKPEKGVEHLTLEALPPVLADLDAKLQRLSEDALADQATGLAARSLRELLPASMREAETFSERLGALAAEADGLVRQMDFGFLYNKRRKVLSVGYHVRSRRLEASCYELLASEARAAAFAAIAKGDVPQESWLHLGRTHVLWKGEQVLLSWSGTMFEYLMPALWMK
;
A
#
# COMPACT_ATOMS: atom_id res chain seq x y z
N PHE A 1 9.79 13.29 -14.02
CA PHE A 1 10.91 14.21 -13.71
C PHE A 1 11.80 13.60 -12.64
N LEU A 2 13.12 13.72 -12.76
CA LEU A 2 14.10 13.36 -11.72
C LEU A 2 15.17 14.45 -11.64
N PHE A 3 15.50 14.90 -10.43
CA PHE A 3 16.52 15.91 -10.18
C PHE A 3 17.49 15.40 -9.10
N HIS A 4 18.71 15.04 -9.49
CA HIS A 4 19.75 14.66 -8.54
C HIS A 4 20.65 15.85 -8.24
N ARG A 5 20.83 16.19 -6.97
CA ARG A 5 21.68 17.31 -6.53
C ARG A 5 23.15 16.92 -6.57
N ARG A 6 24.03 17.90 -6.81
CA ARG A 6 25.47 17.71 -6.62
C ARG A 6 25.80 17.57 -5.13
N HIS A 7 26.79 16.74 -4.81
CA HIS A 7 27.39 16.72 -3.48
C HIS A 7 28.40 17.85 -3.34
N VAL A 8 28.39 18.49 -2.16
CA VAL A 8 29.30 19.56 -1.78
C VAL A 8 29.92 19.16 -0.44
N TYR A 9 31.21 19.43 -0.26
CA TYR A 9 31.85 19.16 1.03
C TYR A 9 31.30 20.11 2.09
N ASN A 10 30.73 19.55 3.15
CA ASN A 10 30.23 20.31 4.29
C ASN A 10 31.26 20.28 5.43
N PRO A 11 31.98 21.39 5.71
CA PRO A 11 33.03 21.39 6.73
C PRO A 11 32.51 21.24 8.16
N THR A 12 31.28 21.66 8.46
CA THR A 12 30.67 21.52 9.80
C THR A 12 30.22 20.08 10.07
N GLU A 13 29.85 19.34 9.02
CA GLU A 13 29.45 17.94 9.10
C GLU A 13 30.61 16.96 8.83
N ARG A 14 31.69 17.43 8.18
CA ARG A 14 32.83 16.64 7.69
C ARG A 14 32.42 15.50 6.75
N THR A 15 31.47 15.77 5.86
CA THR A 15 30.97 14.79 4.89
C THR A 15 30.64 15.46 3.55
N TRP A 16 30.58 14.66 2.49
CA TRP A 16 30.05 15.07 1.20
C TRP A 16 28.54 14.86 1.18
N MET A 17 27.78 15.94 1.02
CA MET A 17 26.32 15.91 1.00
C MET A 17 25.78 17.05 0.15
N GLY A 18 24.49 17.04 -0.21
CA GLY A 18 23.85 18.23 -0.78
C GLY A 18 23.99 19.44 0.15
N TRP A 19 23.97 20.66 -0.39
CA TRP A 19 23.99 21.88 0.44
C TRP A 19 22.77 21.87 1.38
N GLU A 20 23.03 21.82 2.69
CA GLU A 20 22.02 21.62 3.73
C GLU A 20 21.09 20.40 3.52
N ARG A 21 19.96 20.37 4.24
CA ARG A 21 18.95 19.31 4.18
C ARG A 21 17.75 19.76 3.34
N LYS A 22 16.54 19.67 3.89
CA LYS A 22 15.28 19.96 3.18
C LYS A 22 15.22 21.42 2.72
N ARG A 23 15.52 22.41 3.57
CA ARG A 23 15.67 23.82 3.16
C ARG A 23 16.56 24.04 1.93
N GLY A 24 17.80 23.56 1.96
CA GLY A 24 18.72 23.72 0.83
C GLY A 24 18.25 23.00 -0.44
N LYS A 25 17.55 21.86 -0.30
CA LYS A 25 16.88 21.16 -1.43
C LYS A 25 15.81 22.05 -2.06
N LEU A 26 14.97 22.69 -1.25
CA LEU A 26 13.90 23.57 -1.73
C LEU A 26 14.45 24.83 -2.37
N LEU A 27 15.45 25.48 -1.76
CA LEU A 27 16.07 26.70 -2.31
C LEU A 27 16.86 26.43 -3.60
N ASP A 28 17.64 25.34 -3.67
CA ASP A 28 18.29 24.94 -4.93
C ASP A 28 17.25 24.68 -6.02
N PHE A 29 16.15 24.00 -5.68
CA PHE A 29 15.07 23.72 -6.62
C PHE A 29 14.38 25.00 -7.11
N ASN A 30 14.08 25.95 -6.21
CA ASN A 30 13.51 27.24 -6.58
C ASN A 30 14.46 28.05 -7.48
N ASN A 31 15.77 28.00 -7.23
CA ASN A 31 16.76 28.63 -8.10
C ASN A 31 16.76 28.01 -9.50
N LEU A 32 16.59 26.69 -9.61
CA LEU A 32 16.44 26.01 -10.91
C LEU A 32 15.13 26.44 -11.60
N LEU A 33 14.00 26.49 -10.88
CA LEU A 33 12.71 26.93 -11.43
C LEU A 33 12.76 28.35 -11.98
N ARG A 34 13.55 29.23 -11.36
CA ARG A 34 13.71 30.64 -11.76
C ARG A 34 14.95 30.92 -12.60
N GLN A 35 15.69 29.88 -13.00
CA GLN A 35 16.92 29.99 -13.79
C GLN A 35 17.99 30.91 -13.16
N ASN A 36 17.98 31.04 -11.82
CA ASN A 36 18.96 31.85 -11.08
C ASN A 36 20.31 31.13 -10.96
N SER A 37 20.26 29.82 -10.66
CA SER A 37 21.43 28.96 -10.56
C SER A 37 21.02 27.49 -10.67
N ASP A 38 21.96 26.63 -11.09
CA ASP A 38 21.71 25.20 -11.24
C ASP A 38 22.65 24.36 -10.36
N SER A 39 22.06 23.65 -9.42
CA SER A 39 22.74 22.74 -8.49
C SER A 39 22.49 21.25 -8.82
N PHE A 40 21.87 20.94 -9.96
CA PHE A 40 21.41 19.59 -10.33
C PHE A 40 22.13 19.05 -11.58
N PRO A 41 23.21 18.26 -11.42
CA PRO A 41 23.94 17.69 -12.55
C PRO A 41 23.13 16.66 -13.35
N VAL A 42 22.26 15.88 -12.69
CA VAL A 42 21.42 14.88 -13.37
C VAL A 42 19.96 15.33 -13.34
N LYS A 43 19.39 15.48 -14.52
CA LYS A 43 18.02 15.96 -14.74
C LYS A 43 17.35 15.09 -15.79
N ILE A 44 16.16 14.57 -15.50
CA ILE A 44 15.36 13.75 -16.44
C ILE A 44 13.97 14.37 -16.55
N GLY A 45 13.48 14.55 -17.77
CA GLY A 45 12.16 15.12 -18.11
C GLY A 45 12.25 16.43 -18.90
N ASP A 46 11.11 16.92 -19.37
CA ASP A 46 11.01 18.16 -20.15
C ASP A 46 11.21 19.42 -19.29
N LEU A 47 12.39 20.00 -19.34
CA LEU A 47 12.76 21.16 -18.51
C LEU A 47 12.08 22.48 -18.93
N SER A 48 11.41 22.51 -20.10
CA SER A 48 10.77 23.73 -20.61
C SER A 48 9.63 24.23 -19.73
N VAL A 49 9.03 23.35 -18.93
CA VAL A 49 7.91 23.68 -18.04
C VAL A 49 8.35 24.38 -16.75
N LEU A 50 9.63 24.29 -16.36
CA LEU A 50 10.11 24.72 -15.05
C LEU A 50 9.87 26.22 -14.76
N PRO A 51 10.13 27.16 -15.69
CA PRO A 51 9.89 28.59 -15.43
C PRO A 51 8.41 28.93 -15.19
N ARG A 52 7.48 28.09 -15.67
CA ARG A 52 6.04 28.29 -15.50
C ARG A 52 5.51 27.79 -14.16
N VAL A 53 6.32 27.06 -13.38
CA VAL A 53 5.92 26.55 -12.07
C VAL A 53 5.80 27.71 -11.07
N ARG A 54 4.59 27.92 -10.55
CA ARG A 54 4.29 28.96 -9.54
C ARG A 54 4.25 28.44 -8.12
N TYR A 55 3.75 27.22 -7.94
CA TYR A 55 3.57 26.61 -6.63
C TYR A 55 4.32 25.29 -6.53
N VAL A 56 4.85 25.00 -5.34
CA VAL A 56 5.55 23.75 -5.04
C VAL A 56 4.91 23.11 -3.81
N VAL A 57 4.59 21.82 -3.92
CA VAL A 57 4.13 21.00 -2.79
C VAL A 57 5.29 20.17 -2.26
N THR A 58 5.56 20.26 -0.96
CA THR A 58 6.60 19.52 -0.26
C THR A 58 6.00 18.34 0.48
N LEU A 59 6.44 17.14 0.13
CA LEU A 59 6.04 15.89 0.77
C LEU A 59 7.28 15.06 1.08
N ASP A 60 7.20 14.25 2.12
CA ASP A 60 8.21 13.25 2.41
C ASP A 60 7.91 11.97 1.62
N SER A 61 8.88 11.06 1.47
CA SER A 61 8.74 9.86 0.61
C SER A 61 7.70 8.86 1.10
N ASP A 62 7.37 8.90 2.38
CA ASP A 62 6.36 8.10 3.07
C ASP A 62 4.98 8.78 3.14
N THR A 63 4.86 10.01 2.62
CA THR A 63 3.60 10.77 2.63
C THR A 63 2.80 10.48 1.37
N GLN A 64 1.56 10.04 1.53
CA GLN A 64 0.61 9.87 0.44
C GLN A 64 -0.15 11.17 0.20
N LEU A 65 -0.30 11.53 -1.07
CA LEU A 65 -1.07 12.68 -1.52
C LEU A 65 -2.40 12.20 -2.13
N PRO A 66 -3.53 12.31 -1.41
CA PRO A 66 -4.81 11.90 -1.96
C PRO A 66 -5.17 12.65 -3.25
N ARG A 67 -6.00 12.02 -4.08
CA ARG A 67 -6.46 12.62 -5.34
C ARG A 67 -7.15 13.96 -5.07
N GLY A 68 -6.81 14.98 -5.85
CA GLY A 68 -7.41 16.31 -5.74
C GLY A 68 -6.81 17.20 -4.64
N THR A 69 -6.02 16.65 -3.71
CA THR A 69 -5.38 17.43 -2.62
C THR A 69 -4.52 18.57 -3.17
N ALA A 70 -3.66 18.30 -4.16
CA ALA A 70 -2.83 19.35 -4.79
C ALA A 70 -3.68 20.48 -5.41
N HIS A 71 -4.75 20.13 -6.13
CA HIS A 71 -5.63 21.11 -6.77
C HIS A 71 -6.31 22.00 -5.73
N ARG A 72 -6.82 21.42 -4.63
CA ARG A 72 -7.42 22.20 -3.53
C ARG A 72 -6.40 23.12 -2.87
N LEU A 73 -5.20 22.63 -2.57
CA LEU A 73 -4.12 23.45 -1.99
C LEU A 73 -3.73 24.63 -2.90
N ILE A 74 -3.59 24.39 -4.21
CA ILE A 74 -3.29 25.43 -5.19
C ILE A 74 -4.43 26.45 -5.23
N GLY A 75 -5.68 26.00 -5.30
CA GLY A 75 -6.86 26.87 -5.30
C GLY A 75 -6.95 27.75 -4.05
N THR A 76 -6.71 27.16 -2.87
CA THR A 76 -6.71 27.90 -1.60
C THR A 76 -5.61 28.96 -1.57
N LEU A 77 -4.37 28.63 -1.95
CA LEU A 77 -3.25 29.57 -1.94
C LEU A 77 -3.39 30.67 -3.01
N ALA A 78 -3.96 30.33 -4.17
CA ALA A 78 -4.20 31.28 -5.26
C ALA A 78 -5.35 32.26 -4.99
N HIS A 79 -6.22 31.96 -4.01
CA HIS A 79 -7.37 32.80 -3.69
C HIS A 79 -6.91 34.21 -3.28
N PRO A 80 -7.55 35.30 -3.76
CA PRO A 80 -7.10 36.68 -3.50
C PRO A 80 -6.93 37.01 -2.01
N LEU A 81 -7.82 36.50 -1.15
CA LEU A 81 -7.74 36.70 0.31
C LEU A 81 -6.54 36.00 0.98
N ASN A 82 -5.94 35.02 0.32
CA ASN A 82 -4.81 34.26 0.85
C ASN A 82 -3.47 34.68 0.24
N ARG A 83 -3.46 35.62 -0.71
CA ARG A 83 -2.24 36.05 -1.40
C ARG A 83 -1.29 36.74 -0.42
N ALA A 84 -0.06 36.24 -0.35
CA ALA A 84 0.95 36.79 0.56
C ALA A 84 1.33 38.24 0.22
N VAL A 85 1.31 39.10 1.24
CA VAL A 85 1.85 40.46 1.18
C VAL A 85 3.16 40.51 1.97
N VAL A 86 4.26 40.80 1.28
CA VAL A 86 5.60 40.88 1.89
C VAL A 86 5.93 42.33 2.27
N ASP A 87 6.20 42.57 3.55
CA ASP A 87 6.67 43.87 4.02
C ASP A 87 8.09 44.15 3.49
N PRO A 88 8.33 45.28 2.78
CA PRO A 88 9.64 45.61 2.24
C PRO A 88 10.72 45.86 3.32
N VAL A 89 10.34 46.22 4.55
CA VAL A 89 11.32 46.53 5.61
C VAL A 89 11.77 45.25 6.31
N THR A 90 10.84 44.48 6.83
CA THR A 90 11.15 43.24 7.55
C THR A 90 11.46 42.07 6.62
N ASN A 91 11.00 42.13 5.36
CA ASN A 91 11.05 41.05 4.36
C ASN A 91 10.35 39.76 4.83
N THR A 92 9.24 39.90 5.55
CA THR A 92 8.36 38.80 6.01
C THR A 92 6.96 38.97 5.45
N VAL A 93 6.18 37.89 5.43
CA VAL A 93 4.76 37.95 5.05
C VAL A 93 3.94 38.51 6.23
N VAL A 94 3.20 39.59 6.00
CA VAL A 94 2.39 40.28 7.02
C VAL A 94 0.88 40.08 6.84
N GLU A 95 0.44 39.76 5.62
CA GLU A 95 -0.94 39.46 5.26
C GLU A 95 -0.98 38.32 4.25
N GLY A 96 -2.10 37.59 4.17
CA GLY A 96 -2.20 36.34 3.41
C GLY A 96 -1.22 35.27 3.90
N TYR A 97 -0.92 34.29 3.05
CA TYR A 97 -0.12 33.14 3.42
C TYR A 97 0.92 32.84 2.33
N GLY A 98 2.19 32.72 2.72
CA GLY A 98 3.26 32.25 1.83
C GLY A 98 3.37 30.73 1.78
N ILE A 99 2.86 30.06 2.82
CA ILE A 99 2.87 28.60 2.99
C ILE A 99 1.51 28.15 3.53
N LEU A 100 0.95 27.07 2.98
CA LEU A 100 -0.19 26.38 3.57
C LEU A 100 0.19 24.98 4.02
N GLN A 101 -0.17 24.68 5.27
CA GLN A 101 -0.04 23.39 5.92
C GLN A 101 -1.39 22.66 5.79
N PRO A 102 -1.50 21.54 5.05
CA PRO A 102 -2.66 20.66 5.13
C PRO A 102 -2.69 19.93 6.48
N ARG A 103 -3.87 19.40 6.82
CA ARG A 103 -4.01 18.40 7.87
C ARG A 103 -3.17 17.17 7.54
N VAL A 104 -2.47 16.62 8.54
CA VAL A 104 -1.73 15.36 8.41
C VAL A 104 -2.54 14.26 9.09
N GLY A 105 -3.03 13.31 8.30
CA GLY A 105 -3.70 12.09 8.73
C GLY A 105 -2.71 10.94 8.92
N ILE A 106 -3.13 9.90 9.65
CA ILE A 106 -2.32 8.68 9.83
C ILE A 106 -2.95 7.56 8.99
N SER A 107 -2.12 6.81 8.26
CA SER A 107 -2.59 5.68 7.45
C SER A 107 -3.21 4.58 8.32
N VAL A 108 -4.34 4.02 7.88
CA VAL A 108 -5.01 2.90 8.58
C VAL A 108 -4.10 1.67 8.65
N HIS A 109 -3.31 1.43 7.60
CA HIS A 109 -2.33 0.35 7.57
C HIS A 109 -1.25 0.53 8.65
N SER A 110 -0.74 1.74 8.88
CA SER A 110 0.27 1.97 9.94
C SER A 110 -0.32 1.78 11.34
N ALA A 111 -1.58 2.17 11.56
CA ALA A 111 -2.27 1.98 12.84
C ALA A 111 -2.37 0.51 13.28
N GLY A 112 -2.39 -0.43 12.33
CA GLY A 112 -2.43 -1.87 12.59
C GLY A 112 -1.06 -2.54 12.80
N ARG A 113 0.05 -1.86 12.49
CA ARG A 113 1.40 -2.47 12.53
C ARG A 113 1.89 -2.78 13.93
N SER A 114 1.45 -2.03 14.94
CA SER A 114 1.81 -2.27 16.33
C SER A 114 0.78 -1.72 17.31
N ARG A 115 0.80 -2.23 18.55
CA ARG A 115 -0.02 -1.69 19.66
C ARG A 115 0.33 -0.23 19.94
N LEU A 116 1.61 0.15 19.78
CA LEU A 116 2.05 1.54 19.82
C LEU A 116 1.28 2.38 18.80
N ALA A 117 1.32 1.98 17.52
CA ALA A 117 0.67 2.74 16.47
C ALA A 117 -0.82 2.88 16.74
N ASN A 118 -1.52 1.82 17.14
CA ASN A 118 -2.95 1.88 17.43
C ASN A 118 -3.34 2.81 18.60
N ILE A 119 -2.60 2.74 19.72
CA ILE A 119 -2.89 3.56 20.91
C ILE A 119 -2.68 5.05 20.61
N TYR A 120 -1.62 5.37 19.87
CA TYR A 120 -1.26 6.76 19.58
C TYR A 120 -1.92 7.30 18.30
N SER A 121 -2.31 6.44 17.35
CA SER A 121 -3.07 6.83 16.14
C SER A 121 -4.56 7.06 16.41
N GLY A 122 -5.07 6.89 17.63
CA GLY A 122 -6.46 7.19 17.96
C GLY A 122 -6.72 8.66 18.35
N GLN A 123 -5.67 9.45 18.60
CA GLN A 123 -5.80 10.71 19.35
C GLN A 123 -6.15 11.89 18.45
N THR A 124 -7.17 12.67 18.81
CA THR A 124 -7.63 13.84 18.04
C THR A 124 -7.15 15.18 18.60
N ALA A 125 -6.43 15.23 19.74
CA ALA A 125 -6.53 16.44 20.56
C ALA A 125 -5.30 17.36 20.69
N PHE A 126 -4.01 16.94 20.64
CA PHE A 126 -2.92 17.88 20.99
C PHE A 126 -1.53 17.67 20.34
N ASP A 127 -1.41 16.80 19.35
CA ASP A 127 -0.12 16.59 18.67
C ASP A 127 0.06 17.53 17.47
N ILE A 128 0.75 18.64 17.71
CA ILE A 128 1.06 19.70 16.72
C ILE A 128 1.90 19.15 15.56
N TYR A 129 2.69 18.09 15.78
CA TYR A 129 3.62 17.55 14.78
C TYR A 129 3.01 16.45 13.93
N THR A 130 2.06 15.70 14.48
CA THR A 130 1.55 14.48 13.84
C THR A 130 0.10 14.60 13.39
N ARG A 131 -0.71 15.49 14.00
CA ARG A 131 -2.12 15.70 13.62
C ARG A 131 -2.48 17.19 13.68
N ALA A 132 -2.22 17.90 12.59
CA ALA A 132 -2.70 19.27 12.39
C ALA A 132 -4.22 19.31 12.09
N SER A 133 -5.06 18.72 12.95
CA SER A 133 -6.52 18.72 12.81
C SER A 133 -7.17 20.02 13.29
N SER A 134 -6.52 20.71 14.24
CA SER A 134 -6.84 22.06 14.68
C SER A 134 -5.55 22.75 15.14
N ASP A 135 -5.44 24.04 14.89
CA ASP A 135 -4.34 24.86 15.38
C ASP A 135 -4.93 26.09 16.07
N VAL A 136 -4.80 26.13 17.39
CA VAL A 136 -5.29 27.24 18.23
C VAL A 136 -4.70 28.58 17.75
N TYR A 137 -3.48 28.57 17.19
CA TYR A 137 -2.87 29.77 16.62
C TYR A 137 -3.56 30.23 15.33
N GLN A 138 -4.02 29.30 14.49
CA GLN A 138 -4.82 29.63 13.30
C GLN A 138 -6.17 30.20 13.72
N ASP A 139 -6.85 29.55 14.68
CA ASP A 139 -8.20 29.93 15.09
C ASP A 139 -8.25 31.29 15.80
N LEU A 140 -7.24 31.60 16.63
CA LEU A 140 -7.20 32.84 17.43
C LEU A 140 -6.45 33.99 16.76
N PHE A 141 -5.41 33.70 15.97
CA PHE A 141 -4.51 34.72 15.42
C PHE A 141 -4.40 34.68 13.89
N GLY A 142 -5.07 33.74 13.22
CA GLY A 142 -5.00 33.59 11.76
C GLY A 142 -3.64 33.10 11.25
N GLU A 143 -2.80 32.50 12.11
CA GLU A 143 -1.48 31.97 11.75
C GLU A 143 -1.28 30.53 12.26
N GLY A 144 -1.15 29.56 11.35
CA GLY A 144 -0.85 28.18 11.67
C GLY A 144 0.64 27.90 11.94
N SER A 145 0.95 26.62 12.15
CA SER A 145 2.30 26.09 12.34
C SER A 145 2.69 25.21 11.15
N PHE A 146 3.84 25.46 10.54
CA PHE A 146 4.33 24.64 9.44
C PHE A 146 5.16 23.46 9.98
N THR A 147 4.84 22.24 9.55
CA THR A 147 5.49 20.99 9.98
C THR A 147 6.27 20.33 8.84
N GLY A 148 6.54 21.08 7.77
CA GLY A 148 7.39 20.66 6.65
C GLY A 148 6.64 20.02 5.49
N LYS A 149 5.33 19.76 5.63
CA LYS A 149 4.49 19.18 4.57
C LYS A 149 3.47 20.21 4.15
N GLY A 150 3.46 20.64 2.90
CA GLY A 150 2.54 21.69 2.48
C GLY A 150 2.84 22.27 1.12
N ILE A 151 2.17 23.37 0.79
CA ILE A 151 2.34 24.09 -0.47
C ILE A 151 2.90 25.48 -0.18
N TYR A 152 3.74 25.99 -1.08
CA TYR A 152 4.19 27.39 -1.05
C TYR A 152 4.24 28.00 -2.45
N GLU A 153 4.15 29.33 -2.51
CA GLU A 153 4.40 30.09 -3.74
C GLU A 153 5.89 30.35 -3.89
N VAL A 154 6.47 29.94 -5.03
CA VAL A 154 7.93 29.92 -5.25
C VAL A 154 8.55 31.29 -5.04
N ASP A 155 7.95 32.35 -5.60
CA ASP A 155 8.51 33.70 -5.54
C ASP A 155 8.46 34.31 -4.14
N VAL A 156 7.38 34.07 -3.40
CA VAL A 156 7.22 34.53 -2.01
C VAL A 156 8.21 33.81 -1.10
N TYR A 157 8.27 32.48 -1.21
CA TYR A 157 9.17 31.65 -0.42
C TYR A 157 10.64 32.04 -0.69
N GLN A 158 11.00 32.20 -1.96
CA GLN A 158 12.34 32.63 -2.37
C GLN A 158 12.65 34.03 -1.83
N ARG A 159 11.74 35.00 -1.99
CA ARG A 159 11.94 36.39 -1.52
C ARG A 159 12.18 36.46 -0.01
N VAL A 160 11.43 35.71 0.77
CA VAL A 160 11.42 35.81 2.25
C VAL A 160 12.52 34.99 2.91
N LEU A 161 12.88 33.84 2.33
CA LEU A 161 13.77 32.85 2.97
C LEU A 161 15.15 32.73 2.33
N ALA A 162 15.33 33.15 1.07
CA ALA A 162 16.65 33.09 0.44
C ALA A 162 17.64 33.98 1.20
N LYS A 163 18.79 33.39 1.56
CA LYS A 163 19.85 34.05 2.35
C LYS A 163 19.35 34.67 3.66
N ARG A 164 18.28 34.12 4.25
CA ARG A 164 17.74 34.63 5.52
C ARG A 164 18.43 34.06 6.75
N PHE A 165 18.74 32.77 6.73
CA PHE A 165 19.23 32.05 7.89
C PHE A 165 20.70 31.66 7.75
N PRO A 166 21.44 31.46 8.86
CA PRO A 166 22.82 31.00 8.81
C PRO A 166 22.93 29.67 8.08
N SER A 167 23.95 29.54 7.23
CA SER A 167 24.19 28.31 6.48
C SER A 167 24.57 27.16 7.42
N ASN A 168 24.03 25.96 7.17
CA ASN A 168 24.36 24.73 7.91
C ASN A 168 24.13 24.77 9.44
N ALA A 169 23.22 25.65 9.92
CA ALA A 169 22.99 25.84 11.35
C ALA A 169 21.68 25.25 11.88
N ILE A 170 20.68 25.07 11.01
CA ILE A 170 19.30 24.74 11.41
C ILE A 170 18.91 23.35 10.86
N LEU A 171 18.72 22.40 11.76
CA LEU A 171 18.25 21.03 11.50
C LEU A 171 16.76 21.03 11.14
N SER A 172 15.94 21.68 11.98
CA SER A 172 14.49 21.80 11.81
C SER A 172 14.14 23.25 11.47
N HIS A 173 13.77 23.50 10.22
CA HIS A 173 13.46 24.83 9.69
C HIS A 173 11.97 25.06 9.54
N ASP A 174 11.14 24.02 9.68
CA ASP A 174 9.73 24.07 9.31
C ASP A 174 8.98 25.18 10.09
N LEU A 175 9.08 25.20 11.42
CA LEU A 175 8.40 26.22 12.23
C LEU A 175 8.86 27.65 11.89
N ILE A 176 10.18 27.84 11.71
CA ILE A 176 10.72 29.18 11.47
C ILE A 176 10.44 29.66 10.04
N GLU A 177 10.46 28.78 9.04
CA GLU A 177 10.02 29.12 7.68
C GLU A 177 8.56 29.54 7.67
N GLY A 178 7.71 28.80 8.38
CA GLY A 178 6.31 29.16 8.58
C GLY A 178 6.12 30.50 9.31
N ALA A 179 7.00 30.85 10.24
CA ALA A 179 6.95 32.12 10.96
C ALA A 179 7.33 33.32 10.06
N TYR A 180 8.29 33.15 9.14
CA TYR A 180 8.68 34.23 8.21
C TYR A 180 7.74 34.34 7.02
N ALA A 181 7.26 33.21 6.50
CA ALA A 181 6.38 33.14 5.34
C ALA A 181 4.88 33.18 5.71
N ARG A 182 4.54 33.28 7.00
CA ARG A 182 3.18 33.21 7.54
C ARG A 182 2.44 31.96 7.08
N ALA A 183 2.58 30.87 7.84
CA ALA A 183 1.90 29.62 7.57
C ALA A 183 0.39 29.70 7.87
N GLY A 184 -0.43 29.14 6.99
CA GLY A 184 -1.87 28.94 7.22
C GLY A 184 -2.22 27.45 7.32
N LEU A 185 -3.10 27.07 8.26
CA LEU A 185 -3.63 25.70 8.34
C LEU A 185 -4.86 25.53 7.44
N VAL A 186 -4.87 24.49 6.62
CA VAL A 186 -5.99 24.09 5.77
C VAL A 186 -6.53 22.75 6.29
N SER A 187 -7.48 22.83 7.23
CA SER A 187 -7.97 21.67 8.01
C SER A 187 -8.88 20.71 7.23
N ASP A 188 -9.47 21.18 6.12
CA ASP A 188 -10.37 20.45 5.23
C ASP A 188 -9.64 19.70 4.09
N VAL A 189 -8.31 19.83 4.02
CA VAL A 189 -7.43 19.18 3.04
C VAL A 189 -6.41 18.32 3.78
N GLU A 190 -6.33 17.04 3.44
CA GLU A 190 -5.51 16.06 4.16
C GLU A 190 -4.40 15.46 3.28
N VAL A 191 -3.24 15.24 3.91
CA VAL A 191 -2.17 14.35 3.43
C VAL A 191 -2.01 13.21 4.44
N ILE A 192 -1.65 12.01 3.98
CA ILE A 192 -1.62 10.82 4.83
C ILE A 192 -0.16 10.42 5.09
N ASP A 193 0.19 10.22 6.35
CA ASP A 193 1.53 9.83 6.81
C ASP A 193 1.49 8.49 7.57
N ASP A 194 2.63 7.82 7.66
CA ASP A 194 2.77 6.62 8.49
C ASP A 194 3.14 7.00 9.94
N TYR A 195 2.55 6.30 10.91
CA TYR A 195 2.97 6.39 12.32
C TYR A 195 4.10 5.40 12.62
N PRO A 196 5.07 5.75 13.49
CA PRO A 196 6.17 4.84 13.82
C PRO A 196 5.68 3.48 14.34
N SER A 197 6.20 2.39 13.79
CA SER A 197 5.79 1.03 14.18
C SER A 197 6.48 0.53 15.45
N HIS A 198 7.64 1.10 15.79
CA HIS A 198 8.43 0.72 16.95
C HIS A 198 8.73 1.89 17.90
N PHE A 199 8.82 1.61 19.20
CA PHE A 199 9.09 2.61 20.23
C PHE A 199 10.46 3.30 20.04
N THR A 200 11.48 2.59 19.55
CA THR A 200 12.78 3.17 19.25
C THR A 200 12.71 4.18 18.10
N ALA A 201 11.98 3.86 17.03
CA ALA A 201 11.75 4.78 15.91
C ALA A 201 11.01 6.04 16.39
N TYR A 202 10.00 5.88 17.25
CA TYR A 202 9.33 6.99 17.92
C TYR A 202 10.29 7.86 18.74
N SER A 203 11.11 7.26 19.62
CA SER A 203 12.08 7.99 20.45
C SER A 203 13.15 8.73 19.62
N ARG A 204 13.66 8.13 18.55
CA ARG A 204 14.62 8.79 17.63
C ARG A 204 13.98 9.97 16.91
N ARG A 205 12.72 9.83 16.47
CA ARG A 205 11.95 10.91 15.83
C ARG A 205 11.78 12.10 16.80
N LYS A 206 11.39 11.83 18.05
CA LYS A 206 11.25 12.86 19.09
C LYS A 206 12.58 13.51 19.45
N HIS A 207 13.66 12.73 19.59
CA HIS A 207 15.02 13.26 19.86
C HIS A 207 15.44 14.28 18.81
N ARG A 208 15.23 13.96 17.54
CA ARG A 208 15.50 14.86 16.42
C ARG A 208 14.69 16.16 16.50
N TRP A 209 13.41 16.08 16.82
CA TRP A 209 12.54 17.26 16.92
C TRP A 209 12.96 18.19 18.05
N VAL A 210 13.24 17.65 19.24
CA VAL A 210 13.74 18.44 20.37
C VAL A 210 15.07 19.13 20.01
N ARG A 211 15.99 18.44 19.34
CA ARG A 211 17.23 19.08 18.85
C ARG A 211 16.95 20.24 17.89
N GLY A 212 15.99 20.07 16.99
CA GLY A 212 15.55 21.10 16.06
C GLY A 212 14.97 22.34 16.76
N ASP A 213 14.06 22.14 17.71
CA ASP A 213 13.43 23.21 18.49
C ASP A 213 14.47 24.02 19.28
N TRP A 214 15.41 23.34 19.93
CA TRP A 214 16.47 24.00 20.69
C TRP A 214 17.51 24.70 19.80
N GLN A 215 17.64 24.33 18.52
CA GLN A 215 18.52 25.06 17.60
C GLN A 215 18.01 26.44 17.25
N ILE A 216 16.69 26.63 17.23
CA ILE A 216 16.07 27.91 16.91
C ILE A 216 15.80 28.77 18.15
N MET A 217 16.25 28.37 19.35
CA MET A 217 16.03 29.14 20.59
C MET A 217 16.55 30.59 20.51
N LEU A 218 17.59 30.84 19.70
CA LEU A 218 18.15 32.18 19.50
C LEU A 218 17.17 33.15 18.84
N TRP A 219 16.13 32.65 18.16
CA TRP A 219 15.06 33.46 17.58
C TRP A 219 14.03 33.96 18.61
N LEU A 220 14.23 33.66 19.90
CA LEU A 220 13.53 34.36 20.99
C LEU A 220 14.16 35.73 21.29
N LEU A 221 15.42 35.94 20.90
CA LEU A 221 16.15 37.16 21.17
C LEU A 221 15.76 38.30 20.22
N PRO A 222 15.95 39.57 20.61
CA PRO A 222 15.64 40.73 19.74
C PRO A 222 16.51 40.83 18.49
N ARG A 223 17.67 40.17 18.45
CA ARG A 223 18.58 40.13 17.30
C ARG A 223 18.97 38.69 16.99
N VAL A 224 19.04 38.37 15.71
CA VAL A 224 19.36 37.03 15.18
C VAL A 224 20.46 37.13 14.12
N ARG A 225 21.07 36.00 13.77
CA ARG A 225 22.09 35.96 12.72
C ARG A 225 21.45 35.74 11.36
N ASP A 226 21.89 36.52 10.37
CA ASP A 226 21.55 36.30 8.96
C ASP A 226 22.40 35.19 8.32
N TYR A 227 22.23 34.99 7.01
CA TYR A 227 23.01 34.03 6.23
C TYR A 227 24.51 34.25 6.26
N PHE A 228 24.96 35.50 6.35
CA PHE A 228 26.37 35.87 6.41
C PHE A 228 26.91 35.90 7.86
N GLY A 229 26.08 35.54 8.85
CA GLY A 229 26.43 35.53 10.26
C GLY A 229 26.39 36.90 10.93
N ARG A 230 25.88 37.94 10.26
CA ARG A 230 25.72 39.29 10.82
C ARG A 230 24.51 39.34 11.73
N MET A 231 24.60 40.10 12.82
CA MET A 231 23.48 40.30 13.74
C MET A 231 22.49 41.31 13.16
N THR A 232 21.26 40.89 12.91
CA THR A 232 20.16 41.72 12.41
C THR A 232 19.01 41.75 13.41
N PRO A 233 18.16 42.79 13.39
CA PRO A 233 16.90 42.77 14.14
C PRO A 233 16.09 41.52 13.81
N ASN A 234 15.45 40.94 14.83
CA ASN A 234 14.59 39.79 14.66
C ASN A 234 13.20 40.25 14.18
N PRO A 235 12.76 39.92 12.95
CA PRO A 235 11.48 40.37 12.42
C PRO A 235 10.28 39.56 12.95
N LEU A 236 10.51 38.53 13.77
CA LEU A 236 9.44 37.65 14.22
C LEU A 236 8.43 38.37 15.13
N SER A 237 7.15 38.15 14.82
CA SER A 237 6.03 38.58 15.65
C SER A 237 6.11 37.99 17.07
N VAL A 238 5.39 38.61 18.01
CA VAL A 238 5.30 38.10 19.39
C VAL A 238 4.72 36.69 19.41
N ILE A 239 3.69 36.43 18.58
CA ILE A 239 3.07 35.11 18.48
C ILE A 239 4.02 34.07 17.89
N SER A 240 4.83 34.42 16.87
CA SER A 240 5.85 33.51 16.33
C SER A 240 6.93 33.16 17.36
N ARG A 241 7.36 34.14 18.17
CA ARG A 241 8.28 33.90 19.29
C ARG A 241 7.64 33.04 20.38
N TRP A 242 6.36 33.23 20.65
CA TRP A 242 5.61 32.39 21.58
C TRP A 242 5.53 30.93 21.13
N LYS A 243 5.28 30.67 19.84
CA LYS A 243 5.30 29.30 19.28
C LYS A 243 6.64 28.60 19.55
N ILE A 244 7.76 29.29 19.34
CA ILE A 244 9.10 28.77 19.66
C ILE A 244 9.25 28.49 21.17
N LEU A 245 8.83 29.44 22.01
CA LEU A 245 8.90 29.29 23.47
C LEU A 245 8.06 28.11 23.98
N ASP A 246 6.84 27.93 23.45
CA ASP A 246 5.95 26.84 23.84
C ASP A 246 6.55 25.48 23.47
N ASN A 247 7.19 25.34 22.30
CA ASN A 247 7.90 24.12 21.93
C ASN A 247 9.04 23.79 22.90
N LEU A 248 9.86 24.79 23.26
CA LEU A 248 10.94 24.61 24.24
C LEU A 248 10.36 24.21 25.61
N ARG A 249 9.31 24.89 26.08
CA ARG A 249 8.62 24.57 27.34
C ARG A 249 8.08 23.13 27.33
N ARG A 250 7.45 22.69 26.23
CA ARG A 250 6.92 21.33 26.09
C ARG A 250 8.01 20.27 26.20
N SER A 251 9.18 20.51 25.61
CA SER A 251 10.31 19.58 25.69
C SER A 251 10.88 19.39 27.11
N LEU A 252 10.54 20.28 28.05
CA LEU A 252 10.96 20.23 29.44
C LEU A 252 9.94 19.53 30.36
N ILE A 253 8.76 19.14 29.86
CA ILE A 253 7.69 18.57 30.70
C ILE A 253 8.15 17.25 31.34
N GLU A 254 8.73 16.35 30.57
CA GLU A 254 9.19 15.05 31.08
C GLU A 254 10.31 15.23 32.11
N MET A 255 11.26 16.11 31.82
CA MET A 255 12.37 16.42 32.74
C MET A 255 11.86 17.04 34.04
N SER A 256 10.94 17.99 33.95
CA SER A 256 10.39 18.69 35.12
C SER A 256 9.56 17.75 35.99
N THR A 257 8.78 16.85 35.36
CA THR A 257 8.01 15.81 36.07
C THR A 257 8.93 14.82 36.77
N PHE A 258 10.00 14.37 36.10
CA PHE A 258 10.99 13.48 36.69
C PHE A 258 11.72 14.14 37.87
N ALA A 259 12.15 15.39 37.70
CA ALA A 259 12.80 16.16 38.76
C ALA A 259 11.86 16.41 39.95
N LEU A 260 10.57 16.66 39.72
CA LEU A 260 9.58 16.83 40.78
C LEU A 260 9.40 15.56 41.62
N LEU A 261 9.36 14.38 41.00
CA LEU A 261 9.31 13.10 41.73
C LEU A 261 10.55 12.90 42.58
N LEU A 262 11.75 13.08 42.02
CA LEU A 262 13.00 12.94 42.77
C LEU A 262 13.09 13.95 43.91
N ALA A 263 12.77 15.22 43.65
CA ALA A 263 12.75 16.25 44.68
C ALA A 263 11.74 15.91 45.78
N GLY A 264 10.56 15.42 45.41
CA GLY A 264 9.52 14.94 46.35
C GLY A 264 9.97 13.80 47.24
N TRP A 265 10.74 12.85 46.69
CA TRP A 265 11.22 11.69 47.43
C TRP A 265 12.42 12.02 48.32
N PHE A 266 13.37 12.84 47.85
CA PHE A 266 14.60 13.12 48.59
C PHE A 266 14.53 14.36 49.48
N PHE A 267 14.01 15.49 48.97
CA PHE A 267 14.33 16.81 49.54
C PHE A 267 13.12 17.62 50.02
N LEU A 268 11.96 17.51 49.36
CA LEU A 268 10.85 18.42 49.60
C LEU A 268 10.14 18.14 50.94
N PRO A 269 9.67 19.21 51.62
CA PRO A 269 8.92 19.08 52.87
C PRO A 269 7.51 18.52 52.62
N GLY A 270 6.86 17.99 53.67
CA GLY A 270 5.48 17.48 53.60
C GLY A 270 5.31 16.00 53.27
N GLY A 271 6.42 15.27 53.05
CA GLY A 271 6.43 13.82 52.87
C GLY A 271 6.34 13.36 51.39
N PRO A 272 6.91 12.19 51.06
CA PRO A 272 7.02 11.69 49.68
C PRO A 272 5.67 11.37 49.04
N GLU A 273 4.67 11.01 49.84
CA GLU A 273 3.30 10.70 49.39
C GLU A 273 2.65 11.90 48.72
N ARG A 274 2.72 13.08 49.35
CA ARG A 274 2.06 14.29 48.85
C ARG A 274 2.58 14.70 47.47
N TRP A 275 3.89 14.65 47.28
CA TRP A 275 4.52 15.01 46.01
C TRP A 275 4.31 13.96 44.92
N THR A 276 4.25 12.68 45.29
CA THR A 276 3.89 11.61 44.35
C THR A 276 2.45 11.78 43.87
N VAL A 277 1.50 11.99 44.79
CA VAL A 277 0.09 12.24 44.46
C VAL A 277 -0.06 13.52 43.64
N ALA A 278 0.59 14.62 44.02
CA ALA A 278 0.56 15.87 43.27
C ALA A 278 1.06 15.69 41.83
N THR A 279 2.14 14.93 41.64
CA THR A 279 2.65 14.62 40.30
C THR A 279 1.66 13.79 39.50
N LEU A 280 1.10 12.73 40.09
CA LEU A 280 0.09 11.90 39.41
C LEU A 280 -1.14 12.71 39.02
N VAL A 281 -1.63 13.59 39.89
CA VAL A 281 -2.73 14.51 39.59
C VAL A 281 -2.36 15.38 38.39
N LEU A 282 -1.16 15.97 38.36
CA LEU A 282 -0.71 16.79 37.22
C LEU A 282 -0.71 16.03 35.89
N LEU A 283 -0.32 14.75 35.88
CA LEU A 283 -0.36 13.92 34.66
C LEU A 283 -1.78 13.58 34.23
N LEU A 284 -2.71 13.46 35.18
CA LEU A 284 -4.08 13.06 34.95
C LEU A 284 -5.02 14.24 34.62
N ILE A 285 -4.67 15.48 35.01
CA ILE A 285 -5.50 16.68 34.80
C ILE A 285 -6.09 16.77 33.38
N PRO A 286 -5.33 16.58 32.27
CA PRO A 286 -5.90 16.70 30.93
C PRO A 286 -7.04 15.71 30.67
N ALA A 287 -6.90 14.44 31.10
CA ALA A 287 -7.91 13.41 30.89
C ALA A 287 -9.19 13.70 31.69
N TYR A 288 -9.05 14.16 32.93
CA TYR A 288 -10.18 14.52 33.78
C TYR A 288 -10.84 15.84 33.36
N ALA A 289 -10.06 16.83 32.92
CA ALA A 289 -10.60 18.09 32.39
C ALA A 289 -11.40 17.84 31.11
N GLN A 290 -10.90 16.98 30.20
CA GLN A 290 -11.65 16.56 29.02
C GLN A 290 -12.94 15.83 29.38
N LEU A 291 -12.90 14.92 30.36
CA LEU A 291 -14.10 14.25 30.86
C LEU A 291 -15.10 15.26 31.42
N LEU A 292 -14.67 16.20 32.26
CA LEU A 292 -15.55 17.23 32.83
C LEU A 292 -16.18 18.13 31.75
N LEU A 293 -15.38 18.55 30.75
CA LEU A 293 -15.88 19.33 29.62
C LEU A 293 -16.86 18.53 28.76
N ALA A 294 -16.63 17.23 28.58
CA ALA A 294 -17.54 16.34 27.87
C ALA A 294 -18.85 16.17 28.63
N LEU A 295 -18.78 15.94 29.95
CA LEU A 295 -19.96 15.85 30.81
C LEU A 295 -20.76 17.17 30.81
N ALA A 296 -20.09 18.33 30.84
CA ALA A 296 -20.76 19.63 30.76
C ALA A 296 -21.51 19.85 29.44
N ARG A 297 -21.18 19.10 28.38
CA ARG A 297 -21.84 19.17 27.07
C ARG A 297 -22.95 18.15 26.87
N LEU A 298 -23.20 17.24 27.83
CA LEU A 298 -24.19 16.16 27.75
C LEU A 298 -25.59 16.65 27.32
N GLY A 299 -26.04 17.80 27.82
CA GLY A 299 -27.37 18.35 27.53
C GLY A 299 -27.57 18.88 26.10
N ARG A 300 -26.54 18.85 25.25
CA ARG A 300 -26.58 19.37 23.86
C ARG A 300 -26.38 18.26 22.82
N VAL A 301 -26.51 17.00 23.21
CA VAL A 301 -26.16 15.85 22.38
C VAL A 301 -27.41 15.07 21.97
N GLU A 302 -27.58 14.81 20.67
CA GLU A 302 -28.71 14.07 20.11
C GLU A 302 -28.58 12.54 20.32
N ASN A 303 -27.36 11.99 20.33
CA ASN A 303 -27.08 10.56 20.57
C ASN A 303 -26.26 10.34 21.86
N LEU A 304 -26.97 10.21 22.99
CA LEU A 304 -26.36 10.05 24.31
C LEU A 304 -25.51 8.78 24.43
N ALA A 305 -26.00 7.65 23.93
CA ALA A 305 -25.31 6.36 24.06
C ALA A 305 -23.99 6.34 23.28
N GLY A 306 -23.99 6.84 22.04
CA GLY A 306 -22.78 6.99 21.23
C GLY A 306 -21.78 7.94 21.89
N TYR A 307 -22.25 9.09 22.36
CA TYR A 307 -21.42 10.10 23.02
C TYR A 307 -20.77 9.61 24.31
N LEU A 308 -21.51 8.87 25.15
CA LEU A 308 -20.97 8.27 26.37
C LEU A 308 -19.91 7.20 26.07
N LYS A 309 -20.14 6.38 25.03
CA LYS A 309 -19.17 5.37 24.57
C LYS A 309 -17.88 6.03 24.08
N GLU A 310 -17.99 7.06 23.24
CA GLU A 310 -16.83 7.83 22.74
C GLU A 310 -16.09 8.53 23.87
N THR A 311 -16.82 9.19 24.77
CA THR A 311 -16.24 9.88 25.94
C THR A 311 -15.53 8.88 26.86
N GLY A 312 -16.13 7.71 27.11
CA GLY A 312 -15.53 6.65 27.91
C GLY A 312 -14.27 6.09 27.25
N ALA A 313 -14.30 5.81 25.94
CA ALA A 313 -13.13 5.36 25.19
C ALA A 313 -12.00 6.41 25.20
N ALA A 314 -12.32 7.69 25.03
CA ALA A 314 -11.37 8.79 25.10
C ALA A 314 -10.76 8.91 26.51
N PHE A 315 -11.56 8.76 27.56
CA PHE A 315 -11.08 8.77 28.95
C PHE A 315 -10.12 7.61 29.22
N VAL A 316 -10.49 6.37 28.85
CA VAL A 316 -9.61 5.19 28.97
C VAL A 316 -8.31 5.39 28.21
N THR A 317 -8.38 5.92 26.98
CA THR A 317 -7.19 6.25 26.18
C THR A 317 -6.31 7.28 26.90
N GLY A 318 -6.91 8.30 27.51
CA GLY A 318 -6.21 9.28 28.36
C GLY A 318 -5.47 8.65 29.54
N GLN A 319 -6.09 7.67 30.22
CA GLN A 319 -5.45 6.92 31.31
C GLN A 319 -4.29 6.06 30.81
N VAL A 320 -4.48 5.34 29.70
CA VAL A 320 -3.42 4.53 29.06
C VAL A 320 -2.22 5.39 28.67
N ASN A 321 -2.45 6.59 28.15
CA ASN A 321 -1.40 7.54 27.83
C ASN A 321 -0.64 8.02 29.07
N ALA A 322 -1.36 8.38 30.13
CA ALA A 322 -0.73 8.80 31.39
C ALA A 322 0.13 7.67 31.99
N PHE A 323 -0.37 6.43 31.93
CA PHE A 323 0.39 5.24 32.35
C PHE A 323 1.69 5.08 31.56
N PHE A 324 1.65 5.14 30.23
CA PHE A 324 2.87 5.00 29.42
C PHE A 324 3.80 6.20 29.57
N MET A 325 3.27 7.41 29.74
CA MET A 325 4.09 8.59 30.03
C MET A 325 4.85 8.43 31.33
N LEU A 326 4.22 7.89 32.38
CA LEU A 326 4.88 7.59 33.66
C LEU A 326 5.90 6.44 33.53
N ALA A 327 5.53 5.37 32.84
CA ALA A 327 6.37 4.18 32.67
C ALA A 327 7.67 4.48 31.89
N PHE A 328 7.58 5.33 30.86
CA PHE A 328 8.73 5.74 30.05
C PHE A 328 9.38 7.05 30.51
N LEU A 329 8.94 7.64 31.63
CA LEU A 329 9.37 8.97 32.08
C LEU A 329 10.90 9.09 32.22
N SER A 330 11.52 8.09 32.85
CA SER A 330 12.99 8.04 33.03
C SER A 330 13.74 7.96 31.70
N HIS A 331 13.28 7.10 30.78
CA HIS A 331 13.83 6.99 29.43
C HIS A 331 13.69 8.30 28.65
N GLN A 332 12.49 8.87 28.65
CA GLN A 332 12.18 10.11 27.93
C GLN A 332 13.00 11.28 28.47
N THR A 333 13.21 11.34 29.79
CA THR A 333 14.07 12.35 30.45
C THR A 333 15.52 12.25 29.98
N LEU A 334 16.10 11.04 29.95
CA LEU A 334 17.48 10.86 29.46
C LEU A 334 17.61 11.26 27.99
N MET A 335 16.62 10.92 27.18
CA MET A 335 16.59 11.23 25.75
C MET A 335 16.46 12.74 25.50
N THR A 336 15.52 13.43 26.18
CA THR A 336 15.34 14.89 26.03
C THR A 336 16.53 15.64 26.59
N LEU A 337 17.09 15.22 27.72
CA LEU A 337 18.30 15.80 28.29
C LEU A 337 19.49 15.69 27.34
N ASP A 338 19.75 14.51 26.74
CA ASP A 338 20.79 14.37 25.72
C ASP A 338 20.53 15.28 24.53
N ALA A 339 19.28 15.34 24.01
CA ALA A 339 18.93 16.21 22.89
C ALA A 339 19.27 17.68 23.18
N ILE A 340 18.90 18.18 24.37
CA ILE A 340 19.13 19.56 24.80
C ILE A 340 20.62 19.83 24.99
N VAL A 341 21.30 19.05 25.83
CA VAL A 341 22.73 19.23 26.15
C VAL A 341 23.57 19.14 24.87
N ARG A 342 23.33 18.13 24.04
CA ARG A 342 24.02 17.95 22.76
C ARG A 342 23.80 19.15 21.84
N THR A 343 22.60 19.70 21.79
CA THR A 343 22.29 20.88 20.96
C THR A 343 22.99 22.13 21.48
N VAL A 344 22.89 22.41 22.78
CA VAL A 344 23.55 23.56 23.41
C VAL A 344 25.07 23.50 23.23
N VAL A 345 25.69 22.34 23.49
CA VAL A 345 27.13 22.13 23.28
C VAL A 345 27.51 22.31 21.81
N ARG A 346 26.68 21.86 20.86
CA ARG A 346 26.94 22.06 19.42
C ARG A 346 26.79 23.51 18.98
N LEU A 347 25.83 24.25 19.52
CA LEU A 347 25.66 25.66 19.19
C LEU A 347 26.74 26.55 19.82
N ALA A 348 27.03 26.34 21.11
CA ALA A 348 27.90 27.21 21.89
C ALA A 348 29.39 26.89 21.73
N VAL A 349 29.74 25.59 21.70
CA VAL A 349 31.13 25.14 21.81
C VAL A 349 31.65 24.56 20.49
N THR A 350 31.04 23.47 20.01
CA THR A 350 31.69 22.66 18.95
C THR A 350 31.41 23.15 17.53
N ARG A 351 30.23 23.74 17.28
CA ARG A 351 29.74 24.17 15.95
C ARG A 351 29.89 23.10 14.86
N ARG A 352 29.76 21.83 15.25
CA ARG A 352 29.90 20.65 14.39
C ARG A 352 28.65 19.78 14.47
N ARG A 353 28.35 19.06 13.38
CA ARG A 353 27.22 18.11 13.29
C ARG A 353 25.86 18.72 13.66
N LEU A 354 25.60 19.95 13.20
CA LEU A 354 24.32 20.62 13.45
C LEU A 354 23.19 20.04 12.59
N LEU A 355 23.52 19.38 11.47
CA LEU A 355 22.57 18.78 10.52
C LEU A 355 22.48 17.24 10.64
N GLU A 356 22.91 16.67 11.76
CA GLU A 356 22.83 15.23 12.02
C GLU A 356 21.37 14.77 12.07
N TRP A 357 21.00 13.92 11.11
CA TRP A 357 19.63 13.57 10.76
C TRP A 357 19.52 12.13 10.22
N GLU A 358 18.37 11.50 10.43
CA GLU A 358 17.97 10.17 9.94
C GLU A 358 16.54 10.29 9.36
N THR A 359 16.23 9.61 8.23
CA THR A 359 14.88 9.63 7.64
C THR A 359 13.91 8.79 8.48
N ALA A 360 12.60 9.06 8.39
CA ALA A 360 11.58 8.22 9.04
C ALA A 360 11.63 6.78 8.52
N ALA A 361 11.69 6.59 7.20
CA ALA A 361 11.85 5.26 6.60
C ALA A 361 13.12 4.52 7.05
N GLN A 362 14.24 5.22 7.22
CA GLN A 362 15.49 4.63 7.73
C GLN A 362 15.35 4.18 9.18
N ALA A 363 14.71 5.00 10.02
CA ALA A 363 14.45 4.66 11.42
C ALA A 363 13.53 3.44 11.57
N GLU A 364 12.59 3.24 10.63
CA GLU A 364 11.69 2.07 10.61
C GLU A 364 12.41 0.78 10.21
N THR A 365 13.28 0.80 9.19
CA THR A 365 13.96 -0.42 8.70
C THR A 365 14.96 -1.05 9.68
N GLY A 366 15.33 -0.36 10.78
CA GLY A 366 16.28 -0.88 11.77
C GLY A 366 17.71 -1.18 11.25
N ALA A 367 17.98 -0.89 9.97
CA ALA A 367 19.18 -1.27 9.23
C ALA A 367 20.45 -0.45 9.59
N VAL A 368 20.35 0.49 10.54
CA VAL A 368 21.45 1.37 10.96
C VAL A 368 21.94 1.00 12.36
N ARG A 369 23.27 1.14 12.58
CA ARG A 369 23.96 1.01 13.89
C ARG A 369 23.12 1.57 15.05
N ARG A 370 23.06 0.83 16.16
CA ARG A 370 22.44 1.26 17.43
C ARG A 370 22.87 2.69 17.78
N THR A 371 21.90 3.58 17.93
CA THR A 371 22.11 4.96 18.37
C THR A 371 22.21 5.02 19.89
N PRO A 372 22.84 6.05 20.47
CA PRO A 372 22.88 6.24 21.93
C PRO A 372 21.49 6.27 22.57
N VAL A 373 20.48 6.76 21.84
CA VAL A 373 19.07 6.80 22.29
C VAL A 373 18.52 5.41 22.55
N ASP A 374 18.95 4.40 21.78
CA ASP A 374 18.53 3.01 21.97
C ASP A 374 19.13 2.39 23.24
N LEU A 375 20.29 2.90 23.70
CA LEU A 375 20.96 2.44 24.91
C LEU A 375 20.26 2.94 26.18
N TYR A 376 19.66 4.14 26.15
CA TYR A 376 18.98 4.72 27.32
C TYR A 376 17.83 3.85 27.82
N LEU A 377 17.13 3.16 26.93
CA LEU A 377 16.08 2.22 27.32
C LEU A 377 16.64 1.00 28.08
N GLY A 378 17.88 0.61 27.79
CA GLY A 378 18.60 -0.42 28.55
C GLY A 378 19.15 0.08 29.88
N TRP A 379 19.31 1.39 30.07
CA TRP A 379 19.81 2.00 31.31
C TRP A 379 18.72 2.29 32.34
N THR A 380 17.44 2.35 31.94
CA THR A 380 16.36 2.68 32.88
C THR A 380 16.24 1.72 34.07
N PRO A 381 16.47 0.40 33.96
CA PRO A 381 16.42 -0.48 35.13
C PRO A 381 17.56 -0.20 36.11
N TRP A 382 18.76 0.09 35.60
CA TRP A 382 19.91 0.46 36.42
C TRP A 382 19.71 1.79 37.11
N LEU A 383 19.20 2.80 36.39
CA LEU A 383 18.87 4.10 36.98
C LEU A 383 17.82 3.95 38.10
N SER A 384 16.80 3.12 37.86
CA SER A 384 15.78 2.80 38.86
C SER A 384 16.38 2.13 40.12
N ALA A 385 17.26 1.14 39.93
CA ALA A 385 17.94 0.46 41.03
C ALA A 385 18.84 1.39 41.85
N VAL A 386 19.58 2.29 41.19
CA VAL A 386 20.43 3.29 41.86
C VAL A 386 19.58 4.27 42.69
N ILE A 387 18.46 4.75 42.14
CA ILE A 387 17.54 5.63 42.89
C ILE A 387 16.92 4.89 44.08
N ALA A 388 16.51 3.63 43.90
CA ALA A 388 15.98 2.79 44.98
C ALA A 388 17.00 2.61 46.11
N ALA A 389 18.26 2.29 45.78
CA ALA A 389 19.33 2.14 46.75
C ALA A 389 19.63 3.45 47.50
N ALA A 390 19.66 4.57 46.78
CA ALA A 390 19.82 5.89 47.40
C ALA A 390 18.64 6.25 48.34
N LEU A 391 17.41 5.92 47.96
CA LEU A 391 16.25 6.13 48.85
C LEU A 391 16.32 5.22 50.08
N ALA A 392 16.75 3.98 49.92
CA ALA A 392 16.92 3.05 51.04
C ALA A 392 17.94 3.56 52.06
N GLU A 393 19.02 4.22 51.61
CA GLU A 393 20.05 4.80 52.47
C GLU A 393 19.62 6.12 53.12
N TYR A 394 19.16 7.08 52.32
CA TYR A 394 18.93 8.45 52.80
C TYR A 394 17.54 8.70 53.39
N ARG A 395 16.51 7.98 52.90
CA ARG A 395 15.11 8.18 53.34
C ARG A 395 14.26 6.91 53.15
N PRO A 396 14.48 5.84 53.93
CA PRO A 396 13.82 4.55 53.74
C PRO A 396 12.28 4.63 53.66
N GLY A 397 11.67 5.55 54.42
CA GLY A 397 10.22 5.76 54.42
C GLY A 397 9.63 6.25 53.08
N ALA A 398 10.45 6.74 52.14
CA ALA A 398 10.01 7.11 50.80
C ALA A 398 9.99 5.92 49.83
N LEU A 399 10.69 4.82 50.15
CA LEU A 399 10.85 3.68 49.26
C LEU A 399 9.53 2.98 48.94
N PRO A 400 8.59 2.73 49.88
CA PRO A 400 7.31 2.10 49.55
C PRO A 400 6.51 2.92 48.55
N VAL A 401 6.50 4.24 48.68
CA VAL A 401 5.78 5.18 47.81
C VAL A 401 6.41 5.28 46.42
N ALA A 402 7.75 5.28 46.35
CA ALA A 402 8.49 5.35 45.09
C ALA A 402 8.51 4.02 44.34
N SER A 403 8.44 2.89 45.06
CA SER A 403 8.61 1.55 44.50
C SER A 403 7.72 1.22 43.28
N PRO A 404 6.43 1.58 43.21
CA PRO A 404 5.61 1.28 42.03
C PRO A 404 6.14 2.00 40.79
N VAL A 405 6.57 3.26 40.92
CA VAL A 405 7.12 4.05 39.82
C VAL A 405 8.49 3.51 39.40
N LEU A 406 9.34 3.15 40.37
CA LEU A 406 10.66 2.56 40.12
C LEU A 406 10.55 1.20 39.39
N VAL A 407 9.58 0.36 39.78
CA VAL A 407 9.29 -0.90 39.09
C VAL A 407 8.82 -0.64 37.66
N LEU A 408 7.94 0.34 37.43
CA LEU A 408 7.54 0.72 36.07
C LEU A 408 8.73 1.14 35.20
N TRP A 409 9.67 1.93 35.75
CA TRP A 409 10.88 2.33 35.03
C TRP A 409 11.82 1.15 34.72
N ALA A 410 11.91 0.17 35.63
CA ALA A 410 12.64 -1.07 35.39
C ALA A 410 11.98 -1.94 34.31
N CYS A 411 10.66 -1.90 34.22
CA CYS A 411 9.87 -2.61 33.21
C CYS A 411 9.73 -1.87 31.87
N ALA A 412 10.39 -0.73 31.66
CA ALA A 412 10.27 0.04 30.42
C ALA A 412 10.62 -0.78 29.17
N LYS A 413 11.68 -1.61 29.23
CA LYS A 413 12.08 -2.46 28.09
C LYS A 413 11.03 -3.53 27.75
N PRO A 414 10.56 -4.39 28.66
CA PRO A 414 9.48 -5.34 28.33
C PRO A 414 8.18 -4.65 27.90
N LEU A 415 7.83 -3.49 28.48
CA LEU A 415 6.69 -2.68 28.01
C LEU A 415 6.86 -2.20 26.56
N SER A 416 8.06 -1.76 26.18
CA SER A 416 8.35 -1.38 24.80
C SER A 416 8.24 -2.56 23.82
N GLN A 417 8.66 -3.77 24.23
CA GLN A 417 8.54 -4.97 23.41
C GLN A 417 7.07 -5.37 23.24
N TRP A 418 6.25 -5.21 24.27
CA TRP A 418 4.81 -5.41 24.20
C TRP A 418 4.15 -4.41 23.24
N LEU A 419 4.55 -3.13 23.29
CA LEU A 419 4.05 -2.08 22.41
C LEU A 419 4.42 -2.29 20.93
N ASN A 420 5.60 -2.86 20.66
CA ASN A 420 6.08 -3.10 19.30
C ASN A 420 5.37 -4.26 18.58
N ARG A 421 4.59 -5.10 19.29
CA ARG A 421 3.90 -6.25 18.68
C ARG A 421 2.67 -5.79 17.88
N PRO A 422 2.37 -6.40 16.72
CA PRO A 422 1.14 -6.13 15.97
C PRO A 422 -0.10 -6.53 16.76
N LEU A 423 -1.23 -5.87 16.49
CA LEU A 423 -2.53 -6.24 17.05
C LEU A 423 -3.10 -7.49 16.38
N LEU A 424 -2.88 -7.64 15.08
CA LEU A 424 -3.36 -8.75 14.27
C LEU A 424 -2.33 -9.89 14.29
N ALA A 425 -2.26 -10.61 15.41
CA ALA A 425 -1.68 -11.96 15.44
C ALA A 425 -2.79 -12.96 15.06
N GLY A 426 -3.17 -12.97 13.79
CA GLY A 426 -4.32 -13.75 13.31
C GLY A 426 -4.22 -14.13 11.83
N LYS A 427 -3.01 -14.33 11.31
CA LYS A 427 -2.85 -15.16 10.13
C LYS A 427 -2.41 -16.52 10.62
N THR A 428 -3.36 -17.43 10.85
CA THR A 428 -3.02 -18.85 10.80
C THR A 428 -2.35 -19.07 9.44
N ALA A 429 -1.14 -19.61 9.45
CA ALA A 429 -0.51 -20.01 8.20
C ALA A 429 -1.42 -21.08 7.57
N ILE A 430 -1.76 -20.91 6.30
CA ILE A 430 -2.48 -21.93 5.53
C ILE A 430 -1.61 -23.19 5.56
N THR A 431 -2.18 -24.31 6.01
CA THR A 431 -1.45 -25.58 6.02
C THR A 431 -1.42 -26.17 4.60
N GLU A 432 -0.51 -27.12 4.33
CA GLU A 432 -0.47 -27.79 3.03
C GLU A 432 -1.78 -28.54 2.73
N GLU A 433 -2.46 -29.04 3.76
CA GLU A 433 -3.77 -29.68 3.65
C GLU A 433 -4.87 -28.68 3.26
N ASP A 434 -4.90 -27.51 3.90
CA ASP A 434 -5.83 -26.42 3.54
C ASP A 434 -5.60 -25.96 2.09
N GLU A 435 -4.33 -25.83 1.66
CA GLU A 435 -3.99 -25.45 0.29
C GLU A 435 -4.50 -26.51 -0.71
N ALA A 436 -4.29 -27.81 -0.44
CA ALA A 436 -4.77 -28.88 -1.30
C ALA A 436 -6.30 -28.87 -1.45
N VAL A 437 -7.04 -28.68 -0.36
CA VAL A 437 -8.52 -28.55 -0.38
C VAL A 437 -8.95 -27.35 -1.23
N LEU A 438 -8.31 -26.19 -1.04
CA LEU A 438 -8.63 -24.98 -1.80
C LEU A 438 -8.31 -25.12 -3.30
N ARG A 439 -7.19 -25.76 -3.65
CA ARG A 439 -6.82 -26.01 -5.05
C ARG A 439 -7.79 -26.96 -5.73
N ARG A 440 -8.20 -28.04 -5.06
CA ARG A 440 -9.23 -28.96 -5.54
C ARG A 440 -10.55 -28.24 -5.78
N ALA A 441 -11.02 -27.47 -4.81
CA ALA A 441 -12.24 -26.69 -4.93
C ALA A 441 -12.16 -25.67 -6.09
N ALA A 442 -11.01 -25.01 -6.26
CA ALA A 442 -10.77 -24.10 -7.36
C ALA A 442 -10.80 -24.79 -8.73
N LEU A 443 -10.19 -25.98 -8.86
CA LEU A 443 -10.19 -26.75 -10.10
C LEU A 443 -11.61 -27.24 -10.46
N GLY A 444 -12.35 -27.76 -9.49
CA GLY A 444 -13.76 -28.14 -9.68
C GLY A 444 -14.64 -26.94 -10.06
N THR A 445 -14.41 -25.77 -9.45
CA THR A 445 -15.12 -24.53 -9.82
C THR A 445 -14.73 -24.04 -11.22
N TRP A 446 -13.46 -24.18 -11.61
CA TRP A 446 -12.96 -23.81 -12.94
C TRP A 446 -13.66 -24.59 -14.06
N ARG A 447 -14.00 -25.87 -13.84
CA ARG A 447 -14.76 -26.70 -14.80
C ARG A 447 -16.03 -26.01 -15.29
N PHE A 448 -16.76 -25.30 -14.44
CA PHE A 448 -17.96 -24.55 -14.86
C PHE A 448 -17.63 -23.58 -16.01
N PHE A 449 -16.62 -22.72 -15.83
CA PHE A 449 -16.21 -21.76 -16.85
C PHE A 449 -15.67 -22.47 -18.09
N ARG A 450 -14.86 -23.53 -17.90
CA ARG A 450 -14.25 -24.30 -18.98
C ARG A 450 -15.27 -25.00 -19.88
N GLN A 451 -16.27 -25.65 -19.28
CA GLN A 451 -17.27 -26.43 -19.98
C GLN A 451 -18.30 -25.54 -20.70
N PHE A 452 -18.78 -24.50 -20.02
CA PHE A 452 -19.91 -23.73 -20.52
C PHE A 452 -19.52 -22.51 -21.37
N SER A 453 -18.28 -22.02 -21.29
CA SER A 453 -17.78 -20.96 -22.18
C SER A 453 -17.27 -21.52 -23.52
N ASN A 454 -18.20 -22.00 -24.34
CA ASN A 454 -17.90 -22.63 -25.64
C ASN A 454 -18.51 -21.85 -26.82
N ALA A 455 -18.35 -22.37 -28.05
CA ALA A 455 -18.81 -21.70 -29.27
C ALA A 455 -20.32 -21.47 -29.31
N ASP A 456 -21.13 -22.39 -28.78
CA ASP A 456 -22.60 -22.29 -28.80
C ASP A 456 -23.10 -21.14 -27.93
N ALA A 457 -22.37 -20.84 -26.85
CA ALA A 457 -22.62 -19.70 -25.96
C ALA A 457 -21.84 -18.43 -26.35
N ASN A 458 -21.30 -18.34 -27.57
CA ASN A 458 -20.43 -17.23 -28.01
C ASN A 458 -19.22 -16.98 -27.09
N TRP A 459 -18.65 -18.03 -26.49
CA TRP A 459 -17.60 -17.96 -25.48
C TRP A 459 -18.01 -17.10 -24.26
N LEU A 460 -19.30 -17.05 -23.94
CA LEU A 460 -19.83 -16.46 -22.71
C LEU A 460 -20.28 -17.59 -21.76
N VAL A 461 -20.58 -17.26 -20.51
CA VAL A 461 -21.08 -18.23 -19.52
C VAL A 461 -22.58 -18.10 -19.27
N PRO A 462 -23.28 -19.21 -18.97
CA PRO A 462 -24.64 -19.18 -18.48
C PRO A 462 -24.70 -18.60 -17.07
N ASP A 463 -25.89 -18.14 -16.69
CA ASP A 463 -26.14 -17.58 -15.37
C ASP A 463 -26.21 -18.65 -14.29
N ASN A 464 -26.89 -19.74 -14.61
CA ASN A 464 -27.01 -20.88 -13.73
C ASN A 464 -27.06 -22.17 -14.54
N VAL A 465 -26.51 -23.21 -13.93
CA VAL A 465 -26.62 -24.60 -14.38
C VAL A 465 -27.25 -25.36 -13.23
N GLN A 466 -28.33 -26.07 -13.52
CA GLN A 466 -29.02 -26.94 -12.59
C GLN A 466 -28.77 -28.38 -13.02
N GLU A 467 -28.40 -29.24 -12.09
CA GLU A 467 -28.12 -30.66 -12.37
C GLU A 467 -29.42 -31.48 -12.39
N GLU A 468 -30.37 -31.17 -11.51
CA GLU A 468 -31.62 -31.91 -11.38
C GLU A 468 -32.87 -30.99 -11.40
N PRO A 469 -33.71 -31.03 -12.45
CA PRO A 469 -33.41 -31.60 -13.77
C PRO A 469 -32.30 -30.80 -14.50
N PRO A 470 -31.57 -31.42 -15.45
CA PRO A 470 -30.46 -30.77 -16.12
C PRO A 470 -30.95 -29.59 -16.98
N VAL A 471 -30.64 -28.37 -16.54
CA VAL A 471 -31.03 -27.12 -17.22
C VAL A 471 -29.88 -26.13 -17.21
N VAL A 472 -29.52 -25.64 -18.40
CA VAL A 472 -28.56 -24.55 -18.58
C VAL A 472 -29.30 -23.29 -18.96
N ALA A 473 -29.23 -22.25 -18.12
CA ALA A 473 -29.86 -20.97 -18.41
C ALA A 473 -29.02 -20.18 -19.42
N PRO A 474 -29.49 -19.96 -20.66
CA PRO A 474 -28.72 -19.37 -21.76
C PRO A 474 -28.66 -17.85 -21.64
N ARG A 475 -28.42 -17.31 -20.45
CA ARG A 475 -28.38 -15.87 -20.18
C ARG A 475 -27.12 -15.49 -19.41
N ILE A 476 -26.66 -14.25 -19.57
CA ILE A 476 -25.48 -13.72 -18.87
C ILE A 476 -25.74 -12.32 -18.32
N SER A 477 -25.22 -12.06 -17.12
CA SER A 477 -25.18 -10.73 -16.51
C SER A 477 -23.80 -10.07 -16.70
N PRO A 478 -23.69 -8.73 -16.56
CA PRO A 478 -22.39 -8.07 -16.60
C PRO A 478 -21.43 -8.56 -15.51
N THR A 479 -21.95 -8.91 -14.32
CA THR A 479 -21.16 -9.53 -13.25
C THR A 479 -20.58 -10.87 -13.71
N ASN A 480 -21.38 -11.76 -14.31
CA ASN A 480 -20.92 -13.07 -14.77
C ASN A 480 -19.89 -12.95 -15.91
N LEU A 481 -20.04 -11.96 -16.79
CA LEU A 481 -19.02 -11.65 -17.79
C LEU A 481 -17.69 -11.27 -17.11
N GLY A 482 -17.73 -10.40 -16.11
CA GLY A 482 -16.54 -10.02 -15.34
C GLY A 482 -15.90 -11.22 -14.65
N LEU A 483 -16.70 -12.04 -13.96
CA LEU A 483 -16.23 -13.22 -13.25
C LEU A 483 -15.65 -14.28 -14.20
N LEU A 484 -16.17 -14.45 -15.42
CA LEU A 484 -15.55 -15.32 -16.43
C LEU A 484 -14.13 -14.86 -16.77
N LEU A 485 -13.94 -13.55 -16.97
CA LEU A 485 -12.63 -12.98 -17.31
C LEU A 485 -11.63 -13.12 -16.15
N ASP A 486 -12.06 -12.81 -14.93
CA ASP A 486 -11.23 -12.96 -13.72
C ASP A 486 -10.96 -14.45 -13.41
N ALA A 487 -11.93 -15.35 -13.62
CA ALA A 487 -11.75 -16.79 -13.43
C ALA A 487 -10.73 -17.37 -14.40
N ARG A 488 -10.70 -16.90 -15.65
CA ARG A 488 -9.64 -17.26 -16.62
C ARG A 488 -8.26 -16.81 -16.17
N LEU A 489 -8.16 -15.59 -15.65
CA LEU A 489 -6.90 -15.07 -15.10
C LEU A 489 -6.47 -15.90 -13.89
N ALA A 490 -7.40 -16.21 -12.98
CA ALA A 490 -7.14 -17.08 -11.83
C ALA A 490 -6.73 -18.50 -12.24
N ALA A 491 -7.36 -19.07 -13.27
CA ALA A 491 -6.98 -20.36 -13.84
C ALA A 491 -5.55 -20.32 -14.42
N CYS A 492 -5.15 -19.22 -15.06
CA CYS A 492 -3.77 -19.03 -15.51
C CYS A 492 -2.79 -18.95 -14.33
N GLU A 493 -3.13 -18.22 -13.27
CA GLU A 493 -2.33 -18.09 -12.04
C GLU A 493 -2.20 -19.40 -11.24
N LEU A 494 -3.21 -20.27 -11.32
CA LEU A 494 -3.23 -21.59 -10.67
C LEU A 494 -2.62 -22.69 -11.55
N GLY A 495 -2.35 -22.43 -12.84
CA GLY A 495 -1.82 -23.40 -13.79
C GLY A 495 -2.85 -24.31 -14.44
N TYR A 496 -4.14 -23.97 -14.38
CA TYR A 496 -5.24 -24.71 -15.02
C TYR A 496 -5.48 -24.27 -16.47
N LEU A 497 -4.98 -23.09 -16.84
CA LEU A 497 -5.08 -22.53 -18.19
C LEU A 497 -3.70 -22.05 -18.64
N THR A 498 -3.30 -22.34 -19.88
CA THR A 498 -2.05 -21.77 -20.42
C THR A 498 -2.25 -20.32 -20.83
N PRO A 499 -1.19 -19.48 -20.84
CA PRO A 499 -1.29 -18.10 -21.34
C PRO A 499 -1.87 -18.01 -22.76
N SER A 500 -1.48 -18.94 -23.64
CA SER A 500 -1.96 -19.03 -25.02
C SER A 500 -3.48 -19.19 -25.11
N GLU A 501 -4.03 -20.10 -24.31
CA GLU A 501 -5.47 -20.33 -24.24
C GLU A 501 -6.21 -19.17 -23.58
N PHE A 502 -5.63 -18.62 -22.50
CA PHE A 502 -6.16 -17.44 -21.83
C PHE A 502 -6.39 -16.29 -22.82
N VAL A 503 -5.38 -15.93 -23.62
CA VAL A 503 -5.51 -14.84 -24.61
C VAL A 503 -6.56 -15.19 -25.67
N GLY A 504 -6.46 -16.38 -26.26
CA GLY A 504 -7.35 -16.78 -27.36
C GLY A 504 -8.82 -16.87 -26.95
N GLU A 505 -9.13 -17.32 -25.74
CA GLU A 505 -10.51 -17.39 -25.27
C GLU A 505 -11.04 -16.05 -24.78
N THR A 506 -10.20 -15.26 -24.12
CA THR A 506 -10.57 -13.92 -23.64
C THR A 506 -10.88 -12.98 -24.81
N GLU A 507 -10.10 -13.05 -25.89
CA GLU A 507 -10.38 -12.32 -27.14
C GLU A 507 -11.76 -12.66 -27.70
N LYS A 508 -12.14 -13.95 -27.72
CA LYS A 508 -13.45 -14.38 -28.22
C LYS A 508 -14.60 -13.85 -27.35
N SER A 509 -14.46 -13.92 -26.03
CA SER A 509 -15.48 -13.39 -25.11
C SER A 509 -15.62 -11.87 -25.21
N LEU A 510 -14.51 -11.13 -25.31
CA LEU A 510 -14.55 -9.68 -25.48
C LEU A 510 -15.09 -9.26 -26.85
N ALA A 511 -14.76 -10.01 -27.91
CA ALA A 511 -15.37 -9.83 -29.22
C ALA A 511 -16.90 -10.05 -29.19
N ALA A 512 -17.38 -11.06 -28.44
CA ALA A 512 -18.81 -11.24 -28.21
C ALA A 512 -19.40 -10.08 -27.39
N ALA A 513 -18.75 -9.67 -26.29
CA ALA A 513 -19.21 -8.59 -25.43
C ALA A 513 -19.32 -7.24 -26.17
N LYS A 514 -18.41 -6.95 -27.10
CA LYS A 514 -18.47 -5.75 -27.96
C LYS A 514 -19.76 -5.64 -28.77
N ARG A 515 -20.33 -6.78 -29.18
CA ARG A 515 -21.58 -6.87 -29.95
C ARG A 515 -22.83 -6.70 -29.10
N LEU A 516 -22.72 -6.79 -27.76
CA LEU A 516 -23.85 -6.61 -26.86
C LEU A 516 -24.31 -5.14 -26.86
N PRO A 517 -25.63 -4.87 -27.03
CA PRO A 517 -26.18 -3.53 -26.92
C PRO A 517 -25.93 -2.93 -25.53
N ARG A 518 -25.51 -1.67 -25.48
CA ARG A 518 -25.14 -0.95 -24.24
C ARG A 518 -25.89 0.37 -24.11
N TYR A 519 -26.02 0.88 -22.89
CA TYR A 519 -26.63 2.18 -22.58
C TYR A 519 -25.64 3.05 -21.80
N ASN A 520 -25.27 4.22 -22.35
CA ASN A 520 -24.23 5.09 -21.77
C ASN A 520 -22.93 4.34 -21.41
N GLY A 521 -22.53 3.40 -22.27
CA GLY A 521 -21.37 2.54 -22.06
C GLY A 521 -21.57 1.38 -21.07
N HIS A 522 -22.69 1.33 -20.34
CA HIS A 522 -23.03 0.23 -19.45
C HIS A 522 -23.68 -0.94 -20.19
N PHE A 523 -23.37 -2.14 -19.74
CA PHE A 523 -24.12 -3.34 -20.11
C PHE A 523 -25.44 -3.39 -19.35
N LEU A 524 -26.45 -4.03 -19.97
CA LEU A 524 -27.76 -4.28 -19.40
C LEU A 524 -27.71 -5.53 -18.50
N ASN A 525 -28.67 -5.66 -17.60
CA ASN A 525 -28.77 -6.73 -16.61
C ASN A 525 -28.67 -8.14 -17.19
N TRP A 526 -29.28 -8.42 -18.36
CA TRP A 526 -29.30 -9.76 -18.94
C TRP A 526 -29.24 -9.75 -20.47
N TYR A 527 -28.49 -10.71 -21.01
CA TYR A 527 -28.45 -11.02 -22.45
C TYR A 527 -28.61 -12.52 -22.66
N ASP A 528 -29.23 -12.94 -23.76
CA ASP A 528 -29.20 -14.33 -24.19
C ASP A 528 -27.82 -14.65 -24.80
N THR A 529 -27.15 -15.70 -24.31
CA THR A 529 -25.76 -16.03 -24.69
C THR A 529 -25.63 -16.58 -26.11
N ARG A 530 -26.72 -17.06 -26.71
CA ARG A 530 -26.73 -17.65 -28.06
C ARG A 530 -26.99 -16.58 -29.12
N THR A 531 -27.95 -15.69 -28.85
CA THR A 531 -28.42 -14.66 -29.78
C THR A 531 -27.80 -13.28 -29.55
N LEU A 532 -27.18 -13.06 -28.39
CA LEU A 532 -26.60 -11.77 -27.95
C LEU A 532 -27.64 -10.64 -27.83
N GLN A 533 -28.93 -10.98 -27.81
CA GLN A 533 -30.03 -10.03 -27.62
C GLN A 533 -30.23 -9.74 -26.13
N PRO A 534 -30.51 -8.48 -25.76
CA PRO A 534 -30.82 -8.14 -24.37
C PRO A 534 -32.20 -8.69 -23.98
N LEU A 535 -32.31 -9.15 -22.74
CA LEU A 535 -33.55 -9.68 -22.19
C LEU A 535 -34.30 -8.58 -21.41
N GLU A 536 -35.63 -8.59 -21.51
CA GLU A 536 -36.46 -7.66 -20.73
C GLU A 536 -36.52 -8.05 -19.25
N PRO A 537 -36.59 -7.08 -18.32
CA PRO A 537 -36.59 -5.63 -18.54
C PRO A 537 -35.18 -5.05 -18.82
N LEU A 538 -35.08 -4.11 -19.77
CA LEU A 538 -33.80 -3.40 -20.06
C LEU A 538 -33.41 -2.48 -18.89
N PHE A 539 -32.50 -2.98 -18.05
CA PHE A 539 -32.07 -2.30 -16.83
C PHE A 539 -30.55 -2.20 -16.76
N VAL A 540 -30.03 -1.02 -16.39
CA VAL A 540 -28.62 -0.85 -16.04
C VAL A 540 -28.46 -0.98 -14.53
N SER A 541 -27.80 -2.04 -14.09
CA SER A 541 -27.51 -2.30 -12.68
C SER A 541 -26.21 -1.63 -12.25
N THR A 542 -26.27 -0.86 -11.16
CA THR A 542 -25.09 -0.20 -10.59
C THR A 542 -24.07 -1.22 -10.08
N VAL A 543 -24.55 -2.27 -9.40
CA VAL A 543 -23.68 -3.35 -8.88
C VAL A 543 -23.01 -4.07 -10.02
N ASP A 544 -23.78 -4.52 -11.02
CA ASP A 544 -23.20 -5.31 -12.12
C ASP A 544 -22.18 -4.49 -12.92
N SER A 545 -22.46 -3.21 -13.11
CA SER A 545 -21.53 -2.28 -13.74
C SER A 545 -20.25 -2.10 -12.92
N GLY A 546 -20.38 -1.96 -11.59
CA GLY A 546 -19.25 -1.83 -10.69
C GLY A 546 -18.38 -3.07 -10.62
N ASN A 547 -19.00 -4.24 -10.47
CA ASN A 547 -18.33 -5.54 -10.47
C ASN A 547 -17.59 -5.77 -11.79
N LEU A 548 -18.27 -5.56 -12.93
CA LEU A 548 -17.64 -5.68 -14.24
C LEU A 548 -16.48 -4.69 -14.40
N ALA A 549 -16.62 -3.44 -13.94
CA ALA A 549 -15.54 -2.45 -14.00
C ALA A 549 -14.30 -2.90 -13.20
N CYS A 550 -14.51 -3.46 -12.00
CA CYS A 550 -13.44 -4.05 -11.21
C CYS A 550 -12.79 -5.23 -11.93
N CYS A 551 -13.56 -6.19 -12.46
CA CYS A 551 -13.02 -7.32 -13.21
C CYS A 551 -12.24 -6.88 -14.46
N LEU A 552 -12.74 -5.90 -15.22
CA LEU A 552 -12.03 -5.39 -16.40
C LEU A 552 -10.69 -4.73 -16.03
N TRP A 553 -10.62 -4.02 -14.90
CA TRP A 553 -9.35 -3.50 -14.40
C TRP A 553 -8.42 -4.61 -13.88
N THR A 554 -8.96 -5.65 -13.23
CA THR A 554 -8.20 -6.84 -12.85
C THR A 554 -7.61 -7.52 -14.10
N LEU A 555 -8.44 -7.76 -15.12
CA LEU A 555 -8.02 -8.30 -16.42
C LEU A 555 -6.91 -7.44 -17.06
N LYS A 556 -7.09 -6.12 -17.08
CA LYS A 556 -6.07 -5.19 -17.59
C LYS A 556 -4.73 -5.37 -16.88
N GLN A 557 -4.72 -5.39 -15.55
CA GLN A 557 -3.48 -5.56 -14.79
C GLN A 557 -2.90 -6.96 -14.99
N GLY A 558 -3.74 -8.00 -15.00
CA GLY A 558 -3.33 -9.37 -15.29
C GLY A 558 -2.65 -9.53 -16.65
N CYS A 559 -3.21 -8.95 -17.72
CA CYS A 559 -2.59 -8.97 -19.04
C CYS A 559 -1.22 -8.27 -19.07
N LEU A 560 -1.08 -7.12 -18.38
CA LEU A 560 0.19 -6.39 -18.29
C LEU A 560 1.23 -7.14 -17.45
N GLU A 561 0.77 -7.88 -16.43
CA GLU A 561 1.63 -8.66 -15.55
C GLU A 561 2.12 -9.95 -16.23
N LEU A 562 1.27 -10.65 -16.98
CA LEU A 562 1.63 -11.86 -17.74
C LEU A 562 2.82 -11.64 -18.68
N ASN A 563 2.98 -10.43 -19.23
CA ASN A 563 4.13 -10.10 -20.08
C ASN A 563 5.47 -10.10 -19.32
N ARG A 564 5.42 -9.88 -18.00
CA ARG A 564 6.57 -9.73 -17.10
C ARG A 564 6.80 -10.95 -16.21
N GLN A 565 5.85 -11.86 -16.13
CA GLN A 565 5.99 -13.08 -15.38
C GLN A 565 6.74 -14.15 -16.18
N PRO A 566 7.39 -15.12 -15.51
CA PRO A 566 7.97 -16.27 -16.18
C PRO A 566 6.90 -17.09 -16.92
N LEU A 567 7.23 -17.61 -18.10
CA LEU A 567 6.34 -18.44 -18.92
C LEU A 567 6.05 -19.81 -18.28
N PHE A 568 7.06 -20.44 -17.68
CA PHE A 568 6.96 -21.77 -17.08
C PHE A 568 7.13 -21.70 -15.57
N ARG A 569 6.13 -21.13 -14.89
CA ARG A 569 6.08 -21.08 -13.43
C ARG A 569 5.80 -22.47 -12.86
N ALA A 570 6.31 -22.75 -11.66
CA ALA A 570 6.04 -24.00 -10.95
C ALA A 570 4.53 -24.30 -10.79
N VAL A 571 3.68 -23.26 -10.74
CA VAL A 571 2.21 -23.42 -10.68
C VAL A 571 1.64 -24.13 -11.89
N LEU A 572 2.24 -24.02 -13.08
CA LEU A 572 1.78 -24.73 -14.28
C LEU A 572 1.89 -26.25 -14.10
N TRP A 573 3.03 -26.70 -13.59
CA TRP A 573 3.25 -28.12 -13.30
C TRP A 573 2.34 -28.63 -12.18
N ARG A 574 2.20 -27.86 -11.10
CA ARG A 574 1.25 -28.18 -10.02
C ARG A 574 -0.18 -28.27 -10.53
N GLY A 575 -0.60 -27.37 -11.42
CA GLY A 575 -1.92 -27.41 -12.04
C GLY A 575 -2.21 -28.70 -12.82
N ILE A 576 -1.22 -29.22 -13.56
CA ILE A 576 -1.33 -30.53 -14.23
C ILE A 576 -1.42 -31.67 -13.19
N ARG A 577 -0.63 -31.61 -12.12
CA ARG A 577 -0.70 -32.59 -11.02
C ARG A 577 -2.08 -32.58 -10.35
N ASP A 578 -2.66 -31.41 -10.14
CA ASP A 578 -4.01 -31.29 -9.56
C ASP A 578 -5.07 -31.99 -10.43
N HIS A 579 -4.96 -31.92 -11.77
CA HIS A 579 -5.85 -32.66 -12.68
C HIS A 579 -5.69 -34.17 -12.52
N VAL A 580 -4.46 -34.68 -12.49
CA VAL A 580 -4.20 -36.12 -12.35
C VAL A 580 -4.58 -36.63 -10.96
N SER A 581 -4.37 -35.83 -9.91
CA SER A 581 -4.83 -36.16 -8.55
C SER A 581 -6.35 -36.22 -8.46
N LEU A 582 -7.06 -35.28 -9.08
CA LEU A 582 -8.53 -35.30 -9.14
C LEU A 582 -9.03 -36.51 -9.95
N LEU A 583 -8.37 -36.83 -11.07
CA LEU A 583 -8.69 -37.99 -11.89
C LEU A 583 -8.53 -39.32 -11.13
N ASP A 584 -7.44 -39.50 -10.38
CA ASP A 584 -7.21 -40.66 -9.51
C ASP A 584 -8.24 -40.75 -8.37
N GLU A 585 -8.64 -39.61 -7.80
CA GLU A 585 -9.66 -39.55 -6.75
C GLU A 585 -11.05 -39.98 -7.24
N ILE A 586 -11.49 -39.44 -8.37
CA ILE A 586 -12.78 -39.81 -8.99
C ILE A 586 -12.75 -41.28 -9.40
N ALA A 587 -11.62 -41.76 -9.96
CA ALA A 587 -11.48 -43.14 -10.38
C ALA A 587 -11.54 -44.15 -9.21
N ARG A 588 -11.07 -43.76 -8.02
CA ARG A 588 -11.20 -44.58 -6.79
C ARG A 588 -12.61 -44.61 -6.22
N ALA A 589 -13.41 -43.57 -6.48
CA ALA A 589 -14.77 -43.44 -5.99
C ALA A 589 -15.82 -44.10 -6.91
N ALA A 590 -15.51 -44.26 -8.20
CA ALA A 590 -16.38 -44.87 -9.20
C ALA A 590 -16.05 -46.35 -9.47
N ALA A 591 -17.01 -47.10 -10.04
CA ALA A 591 -16.78 -48.46 -10.52
C ALA A 591 -16.07 -48.42 -11.90
N VAL A 592 -14.75 -48.24 -11.90
CA VAL A 592 -13.93 -48.01 -13.10
C VAL A 592 -13.25 -49.31 -13.59
N PRO A 593 -13.05 -49.49 -14.90
CA PRO A 593 -12.26 -50.61 -15.44
C PRO A 593 -10.82 -50.68 -14.87
N GLU A 594 -10.32 -51.89 -14.60
CA GLU A 594 -8.98 -52.10 -14.01
C GLU A 594 -7.83 -51.57 -14.87
N ASP A 595 -7.97 -51.59 -16.20
CA ASP A 595 -7.01 -51.05 -17.15
C ASP A 595 -6.94 -49.52 -17.07
N ALA A 596 -8.07 -48.83 -16.93
CA ALA A 596 -8.11 -47.39 -16.73
C ALA A 596 -7.49 -46.98 -15.38
N VAL A 597 -7.79 -47.71 -14.29
CA VAL A 597 -7.15 -47.47 -12.98
C VAL A 597 -5.63 -47.62 -13.07
N ARG A 598 -5.14 -48.66 -13.76
CA ARG A 598 -3.70 -48.89 -13.95
C ARG A 598 -3.05 -47.79 -14.80
N ALA A 599 -3.73 -47.32 -15.84
CA ALA A 599 -3.22 -46.24 -16.69
C ALA A 599 -3.11 -44.91 -15.91
N ILE A 600 -4.13 -44.56 -15.11
CA ILE A 600 -4.13 -43.37 -14.25
C ILE A 600 -3.02 -43.45 -13.19
N GLU A 601 -2.87 -44.60 -12.53
CA GLU A 601 -1.81 -44.81 -11.55
C GLU A 601 -0.42 -44.71 -12.20
N GLY A 602 -0.23 -45.28 -13.39
CA GLY A 602 0.99 -45.17 -14.17
C GLY A 602 1.35 -43.71 -14.49
N LEU A 603 0.37 -42.91 -14.93
CA LEU A 603 0.55 -41.48 -15.19
C LEU A 603 0.98 -40.74 -13.91
N ARG A 604 0.27 -40.96 -12.80
CA ARG A 604 0.59 -40.33 -11.50
C ARG A 604 2.00 -40.68 -11.03
N GLN A 605 2.36 -41.97 -11.03
CA GLN A 605 3.71 -42.42 -10.63
C GLN A 605 4.80 -41.82 -11.51
N ARG A 606 4.55 -41.68 -12.83
CA ARG A 606 5.49 -41.02 -13.73
C ARG A 606 5.68 -39.55 -13.37
N MET A 607 4.59 -38.82 -13.11
CA MET A 607 4.65 -37.41 -12.70
C MET A 607 5.40 -37.23 -11.36
N ASP A 608 5.11 -38.06 -10.37
CA ASP A 608 5.78 -38.00 -9.06
C ASP A 608 7.29 -38.26 -9.18
N SER A 609 7.71 -39.12 -10.11
CA SER A 609 9.14 -39.40 -10.37
C SER A 609 9.92 -38.20 -10.96
N LEU A 610 9.24 -37.19 -11.51
CA LEU A 610 9.86 -36.04 -12.15
C LEU A 610 10.14 -34.88 -11.18
N GLY A 611 9.52 -34.89 -9.99
CA GLY A 611 9.67 -33.82 -9.01
C GLY A 611 9.10 -32.48 -9.50
N GLU A 612 9.66 -31.37 -9.01
CA GLU A 612 9.22 -30.00 -9.31
C GLU A 612 10.12 -29.28 -10.34
N GLU A 613 11.18 -29.93 -10.84
CA GLU A 613 12.15 -29.28 -11.73
C GLU A 613 11.55 -29.02 -13.12
N SER A 614 11.46 -27.74 -13.50
CA SER A 614 10.94 -27.28 -14.80
C SER A 614 11.52 -28.03 -16.00
N ALA A 615 12.84 -28.24 -15.98
CA ALA A 615 13.53 -28.89 -17.09
C ALA A 615 13.24 -30.40 -17.17
N ALA A 616 12.86 -31.06 -16.07
CA ALA A 616 12.59 -32.49 -16.02
C ALA A 616 11.22 -32.81 -16.60
N TRP A 617 10.17 -32.12 -16.17
CA TRP A 617 8.82 -32.37 -16.70
C TRP A 617 8.64 -31.85 -18.13
N ILE A 618 9.26 -30.73 -18.52
CA ILE A 618 9.23 -30.24 -19.92
C ILE A 618 9.77 -31.30 -20.89
N ARG A 619 10.84 -32.00 -20.49
CA ARG A 619 11.44 -33.08 -21.30
C ARG A 619 10.46 -34.22 -21.54
N ASP A 620 9.66 -34.54 -20.54
CA ASP A 620 8.80 -35.73 -20.54
C ASP A 620 7.36 -35.43 -20.96
N LEU A 621 7.02 -34.17 -21.25
CA LEU A 621 5.70 -33.74 -21.72
C LEU A 621 5.14 -34.62 -22.86
N PRO A 622 5.89 -34.95 -23.94
CA PRO A 622 5.35 -35.81 -24.99
C PRO A 622 4.93 -37.20 -24.49
N ALA A 623 5.72 -37.78 -23.59
CA ALA A 623 5.40 -39.09 -23.01
C ALA A 623 4.19 -39.00 -22.06
N LEU A 624 4.12 -37.96 -21.24
CA LEU A 624 2.99 -37.71 -20.35
C LEU A 624 1.68 -37.50 -21.13
N GLU A 625 1.71 -36.75 -22.23
CA GLU A 625 0.56 -36.58 -23.11
C GLU A 625 0.12 -37.91 -23.74
N GLN A 626 1.07 -38.74 -24.18
CA GLN A 626 0.78 -40.08 -24.70
C GLN A 626 0.05 -40.94 -23.65
N MET A 627 0.56 -40.96 -22.41
CA MET A 627 -0.06 -41.69 -21.30
C MET A 627 -1.45 -41.14 -20.95
N ALA A 628 -1.65 -39.82 -21.00
CA ALA A 628 -2.97 -39.23 -20.78
C ALA A 628 -3.97 -39.59 -21.89
N LEU A 629 -3.52 -39.68 -23.16
CA LEU A 629 -4.33 -40.16 -24.27
C LEU A 629 -4.68 -41.65 -24.14
N GLU A 630 -3.78 -42.47 -23.59
CA GLU A 630 -4.08 -43.87 -23.27
C GLU A 630 -5.19 -43.96 -22.22
N VAL A 631 -5.12 -43.14 -21.16
CA VAL A 631 -6.20 -43.04 -20.15
C VAL A 631 -7.53 -42.64 -20.80
N GLU A 632 -7.55 -41.59 -21.61
CA GLU A 632 -8.73 -41.14 -22.36
C GLU A 632 -9.31 -42.27 -23.23
N GLY A 633 -8.45 -43.01 -23.93
CA GLY A 633 -8.84 -44.14 -24.78
C GLY A 633 -9.45 -45.31 -24.02
N THR A 634 -8.97 -45.61 -22.80
CA THR A 634 -9.55 -46.69 -21.96
C THR A 634 -10.96 -46.37 -21.47
N LEU A 635 -11.26 -45.08 -21.30
CA LEU A 635 -12.52 -44.60 -20.74
C LEU A 635 -13.59 -44.35 -21.79
N ALA A 636 -13.25 -44.15 -23.06
CA ALA A 636 -14.18 -43.73 -24.10
C ALA A 636 -15.39 -44.67 -24.34
N ASN A 637 -16.57 -44.08 -24.51
CA ASN A 637 -17.84 -44.71 -24.92
C ASN A 637 -18.42 -45.72 -23.91
N ARG A 638 -18.20 -45.51 -22.61
CA ARG A 638 -18.60 -46.47 -21.57
C ARG A 638 -19.93 -46.15 -20.88
N GLY A 639 -20.57 -45.04 -21.23
CA GLY A 639 -21.93 -44.68 -20.79
C GLY A 639 -21.97 -43.66 -19.64
N ALA A 640 -23.18 -43.28 -19.21
CA ALA A 640 -23.42 -42.17 -18.29
C ALA A 640 -22.81 -42.35 -16.88
N GLU A 641 -22.51 -43.58 -16.46
CA GLU A 641 -21.96 -43.87 -15.13
C GLU A 641 -20.51 -43.36 -14.94
N ILE A 642 -19.78 -43.05 -16.02
CA ILE A 642 -18.40 -42.54 -15.95
C ILE A 642 -18.18 -41.25 -16.76
N GLU A 643 -19.25 -40.53 -17.11
CA GLU A 643 -19.19 -39.31 -17.93
C GLU A 643 -18.28 -38.22 -17.30
N GLU A 644 -18.32 -38.09 -15.98
CA GLU A 644 -17.43 -37.16 -15.27
C GLU A 644 -15.95 -37.54 -15.40
N LEU A 645 -15.64 -38.84 -15.34
CA LEU A 645 -14.26 -39.33 -15.46
C LEU A 645 -13.76 -39.20 -16.91
N GLU A 646 -14.61 -39.49 -17.90
CA GLU A 646 -14.32 -39.25 -19.33
C GLU A 646 -13.99 -37.77 -19.58
N TRP A 647 -14.77 -36.84 -19.01
CA TRP A 647 -14.54 -35.40 -19.16
C TRP A 647 -13.19 -34.97 -18.58
N TRP A 648 -12.85 -35.40 -17.36
CA TRP A 648 -11.58 -35.05 -16.71
C TRP A 648 -10.37 -35.68 -17.41
N ALA A 649 -10.51 -36.89 -17.97
CA ALA A 649 -9.44 -37.51 -18.75
C ALA A 649 -9.14 -36.72 -20.03
N ALA A 650 -10.19 -36.33 -20.78
CA ALA A 650 -10.06 -35.50 -21.97
C ALA A 650 -9.51 -34.09 -21.66
N GLU A 651 -9.94 -33.48 -20.55
CA GLU A 651 -9.40 -32.17 -20.14
C GLU A 651 -7.91 -32.30 -19.74
N THR A 652 -7.51 -33.37 -19.05
CA THR A 652 -6.10 -33.62 -18.67
C THR A 652 -5.20 -33.79 -19.90
N SER A 653 -5.64 -34.57 -20.90
CA SER A 653 -4.89 -34.73 -22.15
C SER A 653 -4.79 -33.39 -22.92
N ALA A 654 -5.87 -32.59 -22.93
CA ALA A 654 -5.87 -31.26 -23.51
C ALA A 654 -4.92 -30.28 -22.78
N ARG A 655 -4.84 -30.33 -21.43
CA ARG A 655 -3.90 -29.50 -20.65
C ARG A 655 -2.45 -29.82 -21.03
N LEU A 656 -2.07 -31.10 -21.04
CA LEU A 656 -0.72 -31.54 -21.39
C LEU A 656 -0.34 -31.10 -22.82
N ARG A 657 -1.26 -31.27 -23.77
CA ARG A 657 -1.07 -30.79 -25.15
C ARG A 657 -0.90 -29.27 -25.23
N ALA A 658 -1.71 -28.50 -24.51
CA ALA A 658 -1.62 -27.04 -24.51
C ALA A 658 -0.27 -26.56 -23.95
N VAL A 659 0.22 -27.21 -22.90
CA VAL A 659 1.55 -26.93 -22.33
C VAL A 659 2.66 -27.31 -23.31
N ARG A 660 2.57 -28.48 -23.97
CA ARG A 660 3.52 -28.89 -25.02
C ARG A 660 3.56 -27.86 -26.15
N ASN A 661 2.40 -27.45 -26.67
CA ASN A 661 2.31 -26.43 -27.72
C ASN A 661 2.93 -25.10 -27.28
N THR A 662 2.79 -24.72 -26.00
CA THR A 662 3.42 -23.52 -25.44
C THR A 662 4.95 -23.64 -25.45
N VAL A 663 5.50 -24.80 -25.11
CA VAL A 663 6.94 -25.07 -25.22
C VAL A 663 7.41 -25.03 -26.68
N GLU A 664 6.67 -25.66 -27.58
CA GLU A 664 6.99 -25.67 -29.01
C GLU A 664 7.01 -24.26 -29.61
N SER A 665 6.03 -23.42 -29.26
CA SER A 665 5.89 -22.07 -29.80
C SER A 665 6.94 -21.11 -29.25
N PHE A 666 7.18 -21.08 -27.94
CA PHE A 666 8.01 -20.04 -27.31
C PHE A 666 9.45 -20.51 -27.00
N THR A 667 9.64 -21.78 -26.70
CA THR A 667 10.91 -22.32 -26.22
C THR A 667 11.30 -23.65 -26.88
N PRO A 668 11.32 -23.74 -28.23
CA PRO A 668 11.56 -24.99 -28.94
C PRO A 668 12.90 -25.66 -28.60
N TRP A 669 13.89 -24.91 -28.11
CA TRP A 669 15.18 -25.44 -27.66
C TRP A 669 15.10 -26.33 -26.41
N LEU A 670 14.02 -26.22 -25.63
CA LEU A 670 13.80 -27.06 -24.44
C LEU A 670 13.26 -28.45 -24.79
N LEU A 671 12.77 -28.64 -26.01
CA LEU A 671 12.29 -29.93 -26.48
C LEU A 671 13.41 -30.98 -26.49
N PRO A 672 13.11 -32.26 -26.23
CA PRO A 672 14.12 -33.33 -26.18
C PRO A 672 15.03 -33.40 -27.42
N VAL A 673 14.45 -33.13 -28.60
CA VAL A 673 15.16 -33.17 -29.89
C VAL A 673 16.22 -32.07 -30.02
N HIS A 674 16.00 -30.88 -29.45
CA HIS A 674 16.89 -29.72 -29.59
C HIS A 674 17.82 -29.51 -28.38
N ARG A 675 17.50 -30.13 -27.24
CA ARG A 675 18.19 -29.89 -25.97
C ARG A 675 19.68 -30.20 -25.98
N LYS A 676 20.12 -31.21 -26.73
CA LYS A 676 21.54 -31.53 -26.89
C LYS A 676 22.32 -30.39 -27.55
N VAL A 677 21.76 -29.80 -28.61
CA VAL A 677 22.32 -28.64 -29.31
C VAL A 677 22.36 -27.43 -28.39
N PHE A 678 21.26 -27.17 -27.67
CA PHE A 678 21.17 -26.04 -26.75
C PHE A 678 22.24 -26.11 -25.63
N ARG A 679 22.46 -27.29 -25.03
CA ARG A 679 23.52 -27.47 -24.02
C ARG A 679 24.93 -27.21 -24.54
N GLN A 680 25.20 -27.47 -25.82
CA GLN A 680 26.50 -27.16 -26.43
C GLN A 680 26.69 -25.65 -26.64
N LEU A 681 25.60 -24.90 -26.86
CA LEU A 681 25.61 -23.45 -27.05
C LEU A 681 25.73 -22.64 -25.75
N GLU A 682 25.30 -23.21 -24.63
CA GLU A 682 25.34 -22.57 -23.29
C GLU A 682 26.67 -22.78 -22.54
N ALA A 683 27.71 -23.37 -23.14
CA ALA A 683 28.99 -23.66 -22.50
C ALA A 683 29.83 -22.40 -22.19
N GLU A 684 29.30 -21.46 -21.40
CA GLU A 684 30.05 -20.53 -20.55
C GLU A 684 29.94 -20.99 -19.08
N PRO A 685 31.02 -21.51 -18.47
CA PRO A 685 30.99 -22.18 -17.17
C PRO A 685 30.70 -21.29 -15.94
N GLU A 686 30.52 -19.98 -16.09
CA GLU A 686 30.35 -19.06 -14.95
C GLU A 686 28.91 -18.63 -14.65
N LYS A 687 27.93 -18.99 -15.49
CA LYS A 687 26.49 -18.78 -15.19
C LYS A 687 25.62 -19.93 -15.70
N PRO A 688 25.80 -21.15 -15.19
CA PRO A 688 24.76 -22.15 -15.33
C PRO A 688 23.51 -21.63 -14.60
N GLU A 689 22.33 -21.78 -15.20
CA GLU A 689 21.04 -21.61 -14.51
C GLU A 689 20.64 -20.16 -14.13
N LYS A 690 20.43 -19.29 -15.13
CA LYS A 690 19.16 -18.54 -15.09
C LYS A 690 18.11 -19.46 -15.69
N GLY A 691 17.54 -20.34 -14.87
CA GLY A 691 16.63 -21.39 -15.30
C GLY A 691 15.48 -20.85 -16.17
N VAL A 692 14.85 -21.76 -16.93
CA VAL A 692 13.61 -21.52 -17.70
C VAL A 692 12.56 -20.73 -16.90
N GLU A 693 12.62 -20.85 -15.57
CA GLU A 693 11.83 -20.17 -14.55
C GLU A 693 12.00 -18.65 -14.48
N HIS A 694 12.92 -18.05 -15.24
CA HIS A 694 13.09 -16.60 -15.35
C HIS A 694 12.77 -16.06 -16.76
N LEU A 695 12.43 -16.91 -17.72
CA LEU A 695 12.11 -16.48 -19.08
C LEU A 695 10.71 -15.86 -19.12
N THR A 696 10.67 -14.54 -19.34
CA THR A 696 9.43 -13.77 -19.51
C THR A 696 9.22 -13.48 -21.00
N LEU A 697 7.98 -13.17 -21.38
CA LEU A 697 7.66 -12.75 -22.75
C LEU A 697 8.43 -11.49 -23.16
N GLU A 698 8.56 -10.52 -22.26
CA GLU A 698 9.33 -9.29 -22.50
C GLU A 698 10.83 -9.56 -22.74
N ALA A 699 11.40 -10.59 -22.09
CA ALA A 699 12.80 -10.95 -22.23
C ALA A 699 13.07 -11.98 -23.35
N LEU A 700 12.03 -12.55 -23.96
CA LEU A 700 12.17 -13.65 -24.92
C LEU A 700 12.77 -13.21 -26.27
N PRO A 701 12.37 -12.08 -26.90
CA PRO A 701 12.96 -11.64 -28.17
C PRO A 701 14.51 -11.51 -28.17
N PRO A 702 15.16 -10.87 -27.18
CA PRO A 702 16.62 -10.79 -27.16
C PRO A 702 17.29 -12.16 -26.93
N VAL A 703 16.65 -13.08 -26.20
CA VAL A 703 17.16 -14.45 -26.01
C VAL A 703 17.11 -15.24 -27.32
N LEU A 704 16.00 -15.13 -28.06
CA LEU A 704 15.83 -15.76 -29.37
C LEU A 704 16.86 -15.24 -30.38
N ALA A 705 17.10 -13.93 -30.40
CA ALA A 705 18.09 -13.31 -31.27
C ALA A 705 19.53 -13.75 -30.96
N ASP A 706 19.89 -13.85 -29.66
CA ASP A 706 21.19 -14.39 -29.25
C ASP A 706 21.35 -15.86 -29.64
N LEU A 707 20.30 -16.66 -29.48
CA LEU A 707 20.32 -18.08 -29.85
C LEU A 707 20.47 -18.29 -31.36
N ASP A 708 19.77 -17.50 -32.19
CA ASP A 708 19.94 -17.53 -33.65
C ASP A 708 21.38 -17.12 -34.04
N ALA A 709 21.92 -16.06 -33.44
CA ALA A 709 23.29 -15.62 -33.70
C ALA A 709 24.33 -16.70 -33.30
N LYS A 710 24.10 -17.42 -32.20
CA LYS A 710 24.94 -18.54 -31.75
C LYS A 710 24.85 -19.73 -32.71
N LEU A 711 23.64 -20.10 -33.14
CA LEU A 711 23.43 -21.16 -34.13
C LEU A 711 24.06 -20.83 -35.49
N GLN A 712 24.10 -19.56 -35.89
CA GLN A 712 24.79 -19.11 -37.10
C GLN A 712 26.32 -19.28 -37.05
N ARG A 713 26.91 -19.23 -35.84
CA ARG A 713 28.36 -19.35 -35.64
C ARG A 713 28.85 -20.79 -35.51
N LEU A 714 27.94 -21.73 -35.24
CA LEU A 714 28.26 -23.15 -35.29
C LEU A 714 28.56 -23.56 -36.74
N SER A 715 29.83 -23.85 -37.03
CA SER A 715 30.22 -24.46 -38.31
C SER A 715 29.68 -25.89 -38.38
N GLU A 716 29.32 -26.37 -39.57
CA GLU A 716 28.88 -27.76 -39.78
C GLU A 716 29.92 -28.79 -39.32
N ASP A 717 31.21 -28.41 -39.24
CA ASP A 717 32.31 -29.26 -38.76
C ASP A 717 32.39 -29.36 -37.21
N ALA A 718 31.71 -28.46 -36.49
CA ALA A 718 31.69 -28.44 -35.02
C ALA A 718 30.60 -29.36 -34.41
N LEU A 719 29.74 -29.95 -35.24
CA LEU A 719 28.61 -30.78 -34.82
C LEU A 719 29.04 -32.25 -34.79
N ALA A 720 29.10 -32.82 -33.57
CA ALA A 720 29.70 -34.14 -33.31
C ALA A 720 29.01 -35.34 -34.01
N ASP A 721 27.76 -35.21 -34.45
CA ASP A 721 27.02 -36.24 -35.17
C ASP A 721 25.94 -35.65 -36.12
N GLN A 722 25.52 -36.46 -37.12
CA GLN A 722 24.53 -36.06 -38.14
C GLN A 722 23.16 -35.69 -37.54
N ALA A 723 22.77 -36.33 -36.43
CA ALA A 723 21.50 -36.07 -35.75
C ALA A 723 21.48 -34.69 -35.07
N THR A 724 22.59 -34.28 -34.47
CA THR A 724 22.79 -32.97 -33.83
C THR A 724 22.81 -31.87 -34.90
N GLY A 725 23.39 -32.14 -36.08
CA GLY A 725 23.32 -31.23 -37.22
C GLY A 725 21.91 -31.02 -37.77
N LEU A 726 21.10 -32.07 -37.84
CA LEU A 726 19.68 -31.96 -38.21
C LEU A 726 18.87 -31.21 -37.15
N ALA A 727 19.09 -31.49 -35.87
CA ALA A 727 18.44 -30.79 -34.77
C ALA A 727 18.78 -29.29 -34.74
N ALA A 728 20.02 -28.90 -35.03
CA ALA A 728 20.43 -27.50 -35.08
C ALA A 728 19.76 -26.74 -36.24
N ARG A 729 19.65 -27.37 -37.42
CA ARG A 729 18.92 -26.80 -38.58
C ARG A 729 17.42 -26.65 -38.29
N SER A 730 16.79 -27.71 -37.77
CA SER A 730 15.39 -27.69 -37.33
C SER A 730 15.12 -26.58 -36.32
N LEU A 731 15.96 -26.46 -35.28
CA LEU A 731 15.81 -25.39 -34.28
C LEU A 731 15.90 -24.00 -34.93
N ARG A 732 16.89 -23.79 -35.81
CA ARG A 732 17.08 -22.51 -36.51
C ARG A 732 15.89 -22.12 -37.39
N GLU A 733 15.23 -23.09 -38.03
CA GLU A 733 14.01 -22.85 -38.81
C GLU A 733 12.82 -22.42 -37.93
N LEU A 734 12.77 -22.88 -36.67
CA LEU A 734 11.69 -22.55 -35.73
C LEU A 734 11.87 -21.19 -35.05
N LEU A 735 13.11 -20.72 -34.81
CA LEU A 735 13.34 -19.47 -34.06
C LEU A 735 12.64 -18.22 -34.63
N PRO A 736 12.63 -17.97 -35.96
CA PRO A 736 11.90 -16.83 -36.51
C PRO A 736 10.39 -16.89 -36.25
N ALA A 737 9.80 -18.10 -36.22
CA ALA A 737 8.40 -18.28 -35.88
C ALA A 737 8.15 -18.02 -34.39
N SER A 738 9.01 -18.55 -33.51
CA SER A 738 8.95 -18.28 -32.06
C SER A 738 9.09 -16.80 -31.73
N MET A 739 9.95 -16.06 -32.45
CA MET A 739 10.14 -14.62 -32.24
C MET A 739 8.88 -13.84 -32.62
N ARG A 740 8.30 -14.13 -33.79
CA ARG A 740 7.03 -13.51 -34.21
C ARG A 740 5.89 -13.84 -33.26
N GLU A 741 5.81 -15.08 -32.78
CA GLU A 741 4.78 -15.49 -31.82
C GLU A 741 4.93 -14.73 -30.50
N ALA A 742 6.15 -14.60 -29.97
CA ALA A 742 6.43 -13.83 -28.76
C ALA A 742 6.00 -12.36 -28.87
N GLU A 743 6.37 -11.70 -29.97
CA GLU A 743 5.99 -10.31 -30.25
C GLU A 743 4.47 -10.17 -30.40
N THR A 744 3.86 -11.00 -31.23
CA THR A 744 2.40 -11.00 -31.46
C THR A 744 1.63 -11.25 -30.17
N PHE A 745 2.10 -12.18 -29.34
CA PHE A 745 1.47 -12.49 -28.06
C PHE A 745 1.54 -11.32 -27.08
N SER A 746 2.69 -10.63 -27.00
CA SER A 746 2.84 -9.42 -26.19
C SER A 746 1.92 -8.29 -26.66
N GLU A 747 1.79 -8.09 -27.98
CA GLU A 747 0.88 -7.12 -28.58
C GLU A 747 -0.59 -7.44 -28.26
N ARG A 748 -0.99 -8.72 -28.36
CA ARG A 748 -2.34 -9.17 -28.04
C ARG A 748 -2.70 -8.93 -26.57
N LEU A 749 -1.78 -9.22 -25.64
CA LEU A 749 -1.95 -8.88 -24.22
C LEU A 749 -2.13 -7.37 -24.01
N GLY A 750 -1.32 -6.55 -24.69
CA GLY A 750 -1.45 -5.09 -24.66
C GLY A 750 -2.80 -4.61 -25.20
N ALA A 751 -3.28 -5.22 -26.28
CA ALA A 751 -4.58 -4.94 -26.87
C ALA A 751 -5.74 -5.31 -25.94
N LEU A 752 -5.70 -6.47 -25.29
CA LEU A 752 -6.69 -6.89 -24.30
C LEU A 752 -6.73 -5.92 -23.11
N ALA A 753 -5.56 -5.51 -22.62
CA ALA A 753 -5.47 -4.54 -21.53
C ALA A 753 -6.07 -3.18 -21.91
N ALA A 754 -5.79 -2.69 -23.12
CA ALA A 754 -6.33 -1.45 -23.64
C ALA A 754 -7.85 -1.52 -23.87
N GLU A 755 -8.34 -2.66 -24.37
CA GLU A 755 -9.76 -2.90 -24.58
C GLU A 755 -10.55 -2.93 -23.26
N ALA A 756 -10.04 -3.67 -22.27
CA ALA A 756 -10.66 -3.73 -20.96
C ALA A 756 -10.72 -2.33 -20.31
N ASP A 757 -9.64 -1.55 -20.38
CA ASP A 757 -9.64 -0.15 -19.90
C ASP A 757 -10.63 0.73 -20.68
N GLY A 758 -10.72 0.53 -22.00
CA GLY A 758 -11.64 1.24 -22.88
C GLY A 758 -13.11 1.00 -22.52
N LEU A 759 -13.49 -0.24 -22.22
CA LEU A 759 -14.84 -0.59 -21.77
C LEU A 759 -15.18 0.11 -20.45
N VAL A 760 -14.27 0.13 -19.47
CA VAL A 760 -14.50 0.83 -18.19
C VAL A 760 -14.61 2.34 -18.39
N ARG A 761 -13.76 2.94 -19.23
CA ARG A 761 -13.82 4.39 -19.50
C ARG A 761 -15.14 4.83 -20.13
N GLN A 762 -15.77 3.97 -20.93
CA GLN A 762 -17.05 4.24 -21.57
C GLN A 762 -18.23 4.25 -20.59
N MET A 763 -18.14 3.52 -19.46
CA MET A 763 -19.20 3.48 -18.43
C MET A 763 -19.30 4.84 -17.73
N ASP A 764 -20.44 5.53 -17.87
CA ASP A 764 -20.75 6.78 -17.17
C ASP A 764 -21.54 6.54 -15.88
N PHE A 765 -20.87 6.44 -14.74
CA PHE A 765 -21.55 6.29 -13.45
C PHE A 765 -22.29 7.57 -13.00
N GLY A 766 -22.10 8.70 -13.68
CA GLY A 766 -22.65 10.00 -13.29
C GLY A 766 -24.18 10.05 -13.32
N PHE A 767 -24.83 9.38 -14.28
CA PHE A 767 -26.30 9.34 -14.34
C PHE A 767 -26.92 8.36 -13.32
N LEU A 768 -26.13 7.42 -12.78
CA LEU A 768 -26.54 6.51 -11.70
C LEU A 768 -26.42 7.18 -10.31
N TYR A 769 -25.74 8.32 -10.23
CA TYR A 769 -25.51 9.05 -8.98
C TYR A 769 -26.73 9.88 -8.57
N ASN A 770 -27.28 9.58 -7.39
CA ASN A 770 -28.34 10.38 -6.80
C ASN A 770 -27.74 11.59 -6.08
N LYS A 771 -27.76 12.75 -6.74
CA LYS A 771 -27.21 14.01 -6.20
C LYS A 771 -27.82 14.46 -4.87
N ARG A 772 -29.07 14.09 -4.58
CA ARG A 772 -29.75 14.47 -3.32
C ARG A 772 -29.29 13.60 -2.16
N ARG A 773 -29.22 12.28 -2.37
CA ARG A 773 -28.77 11.32 -1.35
C ARG A 773 -27.25 11.16 -1.28
N LYS A 774 -26.54 11.68 -2.29
CA LYS A 774 -25.09 11.59 -2.47
C LYS A 774 -24.54 10.16 -2.51
N VAL A 775 -25.34 9.22 -2.98
CA VAL A 775 -24.98 7.80 -3.17
C VAL A 775 -25.45 7.33 -4.54
N LEU A 776 -24.98 6.16 -4.97
CA LEU A 776 -25.45 5.55 -6.22
C LEU A 776 -26.86 4.95 -6.03
N SER A 777 -27.71 5.13 -7.04
CA SER A 777 -28.98 4.40 -7.16
C SER A 777 -28.72 2.90 -7.38
N VAL A 778 -29.72 2.05 -7.15
CA VAL A 778 -29.65 0.62 -7.50
C VAL A 778 -29.44 0.42 -9.00
N GLY A 779 -30.00 1.31 -9.82
CA GLY A 779 -29.81 1.26 -11.27
C GLY A 779 -30.76 2.17 -12.03
N TYR A 780 -30.94 1.89 -13.32
CA TYR A 780 -31.69 2.74 -14.23
C TYR A 780 -32.53 1.92 -15.22
N HIS A 781 -33.81 2.26 -15.34
CA HIS A 781 -34.73 1.66 -16.30
C HIS A 781 -34.62 2.37 -17.65
N VAL A 782 -34.13 1.65 -18.67
CA VAL A 782 -33.81 2.25 -19.97
C VAL A 782 -35.06 2.67 -20.74
N ARG A 783 -36.10 1.82 -20.76
CA ARG A 783 -37.36 2.10 -21.49
C ARG A 783 -38.10 3.32 -20.93
N SER A 784 -38.25 3.39 -19.61
CA SER A 784 -38.94 4.50 -18.94
C SER A 784 -38.04 5.71 -18.65
N ARG A 785 -36.73 5.60 -18.99
CA ARG A 785 -35.70 6.62 -18.75
C ARG A 785 -35.67 7.12 -17.30
N ARG A 786 -35.89 6.20 -16.35
CA ARG A 786 -36.08 6.51 -14.94
C ARG A 786 -34.97 5.92 -14.08
N LEU A 787 -34.34 6.76 -13.27
CA LEU A 787 -33.44 6.32 -12.21
C LEU A 787 -34.24 5.60 -11.10
N GLU A 788 -33.75 4.47 -10.62
CA GLU A 788 -34.41 3.73 -9.55
C GLU A 788 -34.39 4.55 -8.24
N ALA A 789 -35.51 4.53 -7.51
CA ALA A 789 -35.66 5.35 -6.31
C ALA A 789 -34.81 4.80 -5.15
N SER A 790 -34.67 3.49 -5.08
CA SER A 790 -33.79 2.79 -4.14
C SER A 790 -32.32 3.08 -4.44
N CYS A 791 -31.52 3.25 -3.40
CA CYS A 791 -30.09 3.54 -3.49
C CYS A 791 -29.29 2.58 -2.61
N TYR A 792 -28.05 2.29 -2.98
CA TYR A 792 -27.15 1.49 -2.14
C TYR A 792 -26.53 2.36 -1.04
N GLU A 793 -27.12 2.28 0.15
CA GLU A 793 -26.82 3.18 1.26
C GLU A 793 -25.91 2.58 2.32
N LEU A 794 -25.50 1.31 2.24
CA LEU A 794 -24.66 0.66 3.25
C LEU A 794 -23.25 0.36 2.74
N LEU A 795 -22.26 0.50 3.63
CA LEU A 795 -20.87 0.16 3.34
C LEU A 795 -20.64 -1.35 3.26
N ALA A 796 -21.38 -2.14 4.04
CA ALA A 796 -21.42 -3.60 3.91
C ALA A 796 -22.43 -3.96 2.80
N SER A 797 -21.98 -3.81 1.56
CA SER A 797 -22.73 -4.15 0.36
C SER A 797 -21.75 -4.41 -0.77
N GLU A 798 -22.11 -5.29 -1.70
CA GLU A 798 -21.38 -5.50 -2.94
C GLU A 798 -21.22 -4.20 -3.77
N ALA A 799 -22.21 -3.29 -3.69
CA ALA A 799 -22.22 -2.02 -4.40
C ALA A 799 -21.10 -1.05 -3.97
N ARG A 800 -20.42 -1.32 -2.84
CA ARG A 800 -19.28 -0.50 -2.42
C ARG A 800 -18.15 -0.54 -3.44
N ALA A 801 -17.99 -1.65 -4.18
CA ALA A 801 -17.03 -1.77 -5.27
C ALA A 801 -17.37 -0.78 -6.40
N ALA A 802 -18.66 -0.65 -6.75
CA ALA A 802 -19.13 0.32 -7.74
C ALA A 802 -18.85 1.76 -7.31
N ALA A 803 -19.16 2.11 -6.05
CA ALA A 803 -18.88 3.45 -5.52
C ALA A 803 -17.37 3.75 -5.54
N PHE A 804 -16.54 2.79 -5.13
CA PHE A 804 -15.09 2.93 -5.16
C PHE A 804 -14.56 3.13 -6.59
N ALA A 805 -15.00 2.29 -7.54
CA ALA A 805 -14.61 2.38 -8.94
C ALA A 805 -15.04 3.71 -9.58
N ALA A 806 -16.28 4.16 -9.34
CA ALA A 806 -16.79 5.42 -9.86
C ALA A 806 -16.02 6.64 -9.32
N ILE A 807 -15.63 6.62 -8.04
CA ILE A 807 -14.78 7.66 -7.41
C ILE A 807 -13.36 7.61 -7.99
N ALA A 808 -12.80 6.41 -8.17
CA ALA A 808 -11.48 6.21 -8.75
C ALA A 808 -11.42 6.66 -10.22
N LYS A 809 -12.51 6.49 -10.99
CA LYS A 809 -12.67 7.04 -12.34
C LYS A 809 -12.84 8.56 -12.31
N GLY A 810 -13.58 9.07 -11.34
CA GLY A 810 -13.86 10.50 -11.15
C GLY A 810 -15.25 10.92 -11.63
N ASP A 811 -16.13 9.97 -11.90
CA ASP A 811 -17.53 10.20 -12.30
C ASP A 811 -18.38 10.67 -11.10
N VAL A 812 -18.00 10.23 -9.90
CA VAL A 812 -18.72 10.45 -8.64
C VAL A 812 -17.78 11.09 -7.61
N PRO A 813 -18.25 12.07 -6.81
CA PRO A 813 -17.40 12.70 -5.81
C PRO A 813 -17.06 11.76 -4.65
N GLN A 814 -15.87 11.93 -4.06
CA GLN A 814 -15.39 11.12 -2.93
C GLN A 814 -16.33 11.15 -1.72
N GLU A 815 -17.12 12.22 -1.55
CA GLU A 815 -18.11 12.31 -0.48
C GLU A 815 -19.11 11.15 -0.50
N SER A 816 -19.36 10.54 -1.67
CA SER A 816 -20.25 9.38 -1.78
C SER A 816 -19.81 8.22 -0.89
N TRP A 817 -18.51 7.99 -0.72
CA TRP A 817 -17.97 6.95 0.17
C TRP A 817 -18.27 7.21 1.64
N LEU A 818 -18.30 8.49 2.04
CA LEU A 818 -18.57 8.89 3.41
C LEU A 818 -20.05 8.79 3.75
N HIS A 819 -20.94 8.98 2.77
CA HIS A 819 -22.39 8.85 2.92
C HIS A 819 -22.89 7.39 2.98
N LEU A 820 -22.04 6.40 2.67
CA LEU A 820 -22.37 4.99 2.92
C LEU A 820 -22.49 4.75 4.43
N GLY A 821 -23.66 4.28 4.85
CA GLY A 821 -24.01 3.91 6.22
C GLY A 821 -23.10 2.81 6.77
N ARG A 822 -22.64 3.01 8.01
CA ARG A 822 -21.75 2.10 8.76
C ARG A 822 -22.48 1.48 9.94
N THR A 823 -23.74 1.12 9.71
CA THR A 823 -24.56 0.44 10.71
C THR A 823 -23.84 -0.81 11.17
N HIS A 824 -23.71 -1.00 12.47
CA HIS A 824 -22.99 -2.12 13.06
C HIS A 824 -23.73 -2.65 14.30
N VAL A 825 -23.47 -3.91 14.65
CA VAL A 825 -23.93 -4.54 15.90
C VAL A 825 -22.73 -5.01 16.70
N LEU A 826 -22.94 -5.25 17.99
CA LEU A 826 -21.98 -5.96 18.82
C LEU A 826 -22.35 -7.46 18.82
N TRP A 827 -21.47 -8.31 18.31
CA TRP A 827 -21.63 -9.77 18.35
C TRP A 827 -20.40 -10.39 19.01
N LYS A 828 -20.60 -11.15 20.09
CA LYS A 828 -19.51 -11.76 20.88
C LYS A 828 -18.40 -10.78 21.31
N GLY A 829 -18.76 -9.51 21.54
CA GLY A 829 -17.81 -8.46 21.93
C GLY A 829 -17.11 -7.76 20.76
N GLU A 830 -17.38 -8.16 19.51
CA GLU A 830 -16.82 -7.55 18.31
C GLU A 830 -17.85 -6.67 17.58
N GLN A 831 -17.39 -5.59 16.95
CA GLN A 831 -18.24 -4.74 16.11
C GLN A 831 -18.32 -5.33 14.70
N VAL A 832 -19.53 -5.70 14.28
CA VAL A 832 -19.80 -6.30 12.96
C VAL A 832 -20.68 -5.34 12.16
N LEU A 833 -20.27 -4.99 10.94
CA LEU A 833 -21.09 -4.17 10.03
C LEU A 833 -22.32 -4.94 9.56
N LEU A 834 -23.46 -4.27 9.44
CA LEU A 834 -24.69 -4.84 8.89
C LEU A 834 -24.82 -4.55 7.40
N SER A 835 -25.11 -5.60 6.62
CA SER A 835 -25.51 -5.53 5.22
C SER A 835 -27.03 -5.55 5.07
N TRP A 836 -27.53 -5.46 3.83
CA TRP A 836 -28.97 -5.39 3.55
C TRP A 836 -29.67 -6.71 3.89
N SER A 837 -29.07 -7.82 3.45
CA SER A 837 -29.66 -9.16 3.59
C SER A 837 -28.96 -10.03 4.64
N GLY A 838 -27.77 -9.64 5.09
CA GLY A 838 -26.92 -10.45 5.94
C GLY A 838 -26.21 -11.60 5.20
N THR A 839 -26.31 -11.65 3.87
CA THR A 839 -25.66 -12.72 3.08
C THR A 839 -24.16 -12.50 2.98
N MET A 840 -23.41 -13.61 2.91
CA MET A 840 -21.96 -13.60 2.97
C MET A 840 -21.31 -12.89 1.77
N PHE A 841 -21.91 -12.98 0.58
CA PHE A 841 -21.33 -12.39 -0.63
C PHE A 841 -21.28 -10.85 -0.59
N GLU A 842 -22.23 -10.19 0.08
CA GLU A 842 -22.23 -8.73 0.26
C GLU A 842 -20.95 -8.23 0.97
N TYR A 843 -20.31 -9.09 1.76
CA TYR A 843 -19.06 -8.80 2.45
C TYR A 843 -17.83 -9.28 1.68
N LEU A 844 -17.90 -10.50 1.13
CA LEU A 844 -16.76 -11.19 0.52
C LEU A 844 -16.48 -10.76 -0.91
N MET A 845 -17.51 -10.51 -1.73
CA MET A 845 -17.33 -10.24 -3.16
C MET A 845 -16.48 -8.99 -3.40
N PRO A 846 -16.70 -7.84 -2.73
CA PRO A 846 -15.81 -6.70 -2.90
C PRO A 846 -14.37 -6.96 -2.47
N ALA A 847 -14.13 -7.93 -1.56
CA ALA A 847 -12.78 -8.26 -1.10
C ALA A 847 -11.94 -8.98 -2.18
N LEU A 848 -12.57 -9.42 -3.27
CA LEU A 848 -11.86 -9.90 -4.47
C LEU A 848 -11.00 -8.79 -5.09
N TRP A 849 -11.47 -7.54 -5.03
CA TRP A 849 -10.82 -6.40 -5.71
C TRP A 849 -10.31 -5.33 -4.74
N MET A 850 -10.89 -5.24 -3.54
CA MET A 850 -10.60 -4.23 -2.53
C MET A 850 -9.85 -4.86 -1.35
N LYS A 851 -8.57 -4.53 -1.18
CA LYS A 851 -7.71 -5.00 -0.07
C LYS A 851 -7.45 -3.93 0.98
#